data_AF-A0A0R3S498-F1
#
_entry.id   AF-A0A0R3S498-F1
#
_cell.length_a   1.000
_cell.length_b   1.000
_cell.length_c   1.000
_cell.angle_alpha   90.00
_cell.angle_beta   90.00
_cell.angle_gamma   90.00
#
_symmetry.space_group_name_H-M   'P 1'
#
loop_
_entity.id
_entity.type
_entity.pdbx_description
1 polymer ?
#
loop_
_entity_poly.entity_id
_entity_poly.type
_entity_poly.pdbx_seq_one_letter_code
_entity_poly.pdbx_strand_id
1 'polypeptide(L)'
;RPFIISSSRGQEDLFKALQDSLKEKETHLEQMIRERDLERNEMAALSNRCELAEAKVTQLESAKTLADQQLEALKIMVDKSEAKVKVADVTINDLIVQLKDKKDAFEDLTFRYDEETILNAEMAEKIAELEKKSVVKETGNEGTTKSLMVETEASKLQLEELKKQCSALEQERLSVCIGMKNILSTCKQDFTELIQLLSPTDIIENIDESKTITTDSDRDLSKQLETNMRKLDSLMDYNKKIKKAVQERLERNKEEIKDLSTQVENLKESGDEAASTLQKGEELTTYQATLDQLRNELDKVERDKAKLKETCDELEVSNNTLLKNFDHLNAEMTAKMENERKECNAEITKLNEELQKALSDAIRLQEQLKKVEIEKTKLTELRESLENSNRDLRTDLKSLESQKIELERKLREKESEREILSSSLAKKEAELISAKSKINELSGQIDRLRANLCEARSSDESLKKELESLREENKKEAEAHTVQVTQLQITKESLKKDLLTTRNSLENLENMHDSVKSTLGKTQSELEKLKEEFSSSQQELVAEQEKVANLQQQIVAHVNATEQLRKLQEEEATNHAKTQSKLQSENDSAQQRHEKVGERYEALTQSLKGRVSLDSDYKEKVRKLAIEMKRLCLSTVDCKGESLEEKISNLLKEKIRLTDTEKRLKVEIENLMVEKKKQASDLRMAAEKLSELEQERSTFGASLNNLEKDRDSKDAELNILKTEMINISDENKNKDGIINSLKAEVNELEKERDDKDVELNVLKTEMMNIADESKNKDSIINSLKAEISMSKKENESLCTQVSKLMADLSAVNENSANDDGIIQKVQDINTVDITRNQQYEKEIDELKEEKNQALRQINLLKLEVLELSKKQGENEGTVSEAKQRSALFVDFEQEWKNKEIAYMQEIQELKIAVGKTETDKIEEMKRDISFLNSVIAEQYKKENDLKEQIAILNSLPANEIMTELQRRTTQNVSPRLYCDICEVFDLHDTTDCPTQAMDVEEAFREKNKKVKPQARPYCEQCEEFGHDTNII
;
A
#
# COMPACT_ATOMS: atom_id res chain seq x y z
N ARG A 1 39.19 -43.09 -51.85
CA ARG A 1 38.54 -44.26 -52.50
C ARG A 1 37.03 -44.03 -52.42
N PRO A 2 36.26 -44.19 -53.51
CA PRO A 2 34.80 -44.20 -53.39
C PRO A 2 34.36 -45.48 -52.68
N PHE A 3 33.47 -45.37 -51.69
CA PHE A 3 32.71 -46.52 -51.21
C PHE A 3 31.59 -46.76 -52.23
N ILE A 4 31.80 -47.69 -53.15
CA ILE A 4 30.74 -48.11 -54.08
C ILE A 4 29.78 -48.99 -53.29
N ILE A 5 28.71 -48.40 -52.79
CA ILE A 5 27.60 -49.13 -52.16
C ILE A 5 26.83 -49.82 -53.28
N SER A 6 27.23 -51.05 -53.60
CA SER A 6 26.75 -51.85 -54.73
C SER A 6 25.47 -52.66 -54.43
N SER A 7 24.80 -52.38 -53.30
CA SER A 7 23.48 -52.90 -52.96
C SER A 7 22.48 -51.75 -52.92
N SER A 8 21.34 -51.91 -53.60
CA SER A 8 20.26 -50.91 -53.63
C SER A 8 19.83 -50.48 -52.23
N ARG A 9 19.69 -51.44 -51.32
CA ARG A 9 19.30 -51.23 -49.92
C ARG A 9 20.21 -50.23 -49.20
N GLY A 10 21.52 -50.34 -49.39
CA GLY A 10 22.48 -49.39 -48.79
C GLY A 10 22.48 -47.99 -49.43
N GLN A 11 21.93 -47.85 -50.64
CA GLN A 11 21.70 -46.53 -51.25
C GLN A 11 20.38 -45.92 -50.74
N GLU A 12 19.34 -46.73 -50.53
CA GLU A 12 18.09 -46.34 -49.88
C GLU A 12 18.35 -45.91 -48.42
N ASP A 13 19.13 -46.68 -47.66
CA ASP A 13 19.53 -46.35 -46.28
C ASP A 13 20.32 -45.02 -46.22
N LEU A 14 21.24 -44.78 -47.18
CA LEU A 14 21.99 -43.51 -47.26
C LEU A 14 21.11 -42.33 -47.68
N PHE A 15 20.22 -42.51 -48.65
CA PHE A 15 19.26 -41.48 -49.06
C PHE A 15 18.32 -41.12 -47.91
N LYS A 16 17.83 -42.13 -47.18
CA LYS A 16 17.00 -41.94 -46.00
C LYS A 16 17.75 -41.20 -44.88
N ALA A 17 19.00 -41.58 -44.58
CA ALA A 17 19.81 -40.88 -43.58
C ALA A 17 20.05 -39.40 -43.95
N LEU A 18 20.26 -39.09 -45.24
CA LEU A 18 20.36 -37.71 -45.73
C LEU A 18 19.01 -36.97 -45.65
N GLN A 19 17.89 -37.64 -45.98
CA GLN A 19 16.56 -37.05 -45.91
C GLN A 19 16.12 -36.78 -44.46
N ASP A 20 16.42 -37.68 -43.53
CA ASP A 20 16.09 -37.52 -42.11
C ASP A 20 17.01 -36.48 -41.44
N SER A 21 18.29 -36.38 -41.83
CA SER A 21 19.17 -35.29 -41.39
C SER A 21 18.80 -33.93 -42.01
N LEU A 22 18.25 -33.89 -43.23
CA LEU A 22 17.70 -32.67 -43.81
C LEU A 22 16.49 -32.17 -42.99
N LYS A 23 15.54 -33.06 -42.67
CA LYS A 23 14.40 -32.75 -41.78
C LYS A 23 14.86 -32.25 -40.41
N GLU A 24 15.91 -32.85 -39.84
CA GLU A 24 16.51 -32.41 -38.57
C GLU A 24 17.06 -30.98 -38.65
N LYS A 25 17.58 -30.55 -39.81
CA LYS A 25 18.00 -29.16 -40.02
C LYS A 25 16.85 -28.21 -40.36
N GLU A 26 15.82 -28.69 -41.05
CA GLU A 26 14.57 -27.94 -41.28
C GLU A 26 13.86 -27.64 -39.95
N THR A 27 13.66 -28.64 -39.08
CA THR A 27 13.02 -28.43 -37.76
C THR A 27 13.86 -27.58 -36.81
N HIS A 28 15.20 -27.67 -36.86
CA HIS A 28 16.10 -26.78 -36.12
C HIS A 28 16.05 -25.33 -36.65
N LEU A 29 15.87 -25.13 -37.96
CA LEU A 29 15.64 -23.79 -38.53
C LEU A 29 14.29 -23.23 -38.10
N GLU A 30 13.22 -24.03 -38.15
CA GLU A 30 11.90 -23.66 -37.65
C GLU A 30 11.89 -23.38 -36.14
N GLN A 31 12.73 -24.05 -35.36
CA GLN A 31 12.93 -23.75 -33.93
C GLN A 31 13.61 -22.38 -33.75
N MET A 32 14.78 -22.14 -34.37
CA MET A 32 15.48 -20.86 -34.25
C MET A 32 14.65 -19.67 -34.76
N ILE A 33 13.80 -19.85 -35.77
CA ILE A 33 12.87 -18.82 -36.24
C ILE A 33 11.84 -18.50 -35.15
N ARG A 34 11.21 -19.52 -34.55
CA ARG A 34 10.23 -19.33 -33.46
C ARG A 34 10.85 -18.71 -32.21
N GLU A 35 12.05 -19.13 -31.83
CA GLU A 35 12.81 -18.54 -30.72
C GLU A 35 13.07 -17.06 -30.97
N ARG A 36 13.55 -16.71 -32.17
CA ARG A 36 13.85 -15.32 -32.55
C ARG A 36 12.62 -14.43 -32.74
N ASP A 37 11.49 -15.00 -33.14
CA ASP A 37 10.22 -14.27 -33.19
C ASP A 37 9.62 -14.09 -31.79
N LEU A 38 9.88 -15.01 -30.85
CA LEU A 38 9.56 -14.84 -29.43
C LEU A 38 10.43 -13.74 -28.80
N GLU A 39 11.75 -13.75 -29.01
CA GLU A 39 12.67 -12.66 -28.61
C GLU A 39 12.19 -11.28 -29.12
N ARG A 40 11.74 -11.20 -30.39
CA ARG A 40 11.21 -9.96 -30.98
C ARG A 40 9.94 -9.47 -30.28
N ASN A 41 9.02 -10.39 -29.98
CA ASN A 41 7.77 -10.07 -29.29
C ASN A 41 8.04 -9.62 -27.84
N GLU A 42 8.98 -10.26 -27.15
CA GLU A 42 9.41 -9.85 -25.82
C GLU A 42 10.10 -8.47 -25.83
N MET A 43 11.00 -8.21 -26.78
CA MET A 43 11.64 -6.91 -26.95
C MET A 43 10.63 -5.79 -27.30
N ALA A 44 9.61 -6.07 -28.11
CA ALA A 44 8.52 -5.13 -28.39
C ALA A 44 7.67 -4.86 -27.13
N ALA A 45 7.34 -5.90 -26.36
CA ALA A 45 6.63 -5.77 -25.09
C ALA A 45 7.44 -4.99 -24.03
N LEU A 46 8.78 -5.13 -24.04
CA LEU A 46 9.68 -4.34 -23.19
C LEU A 46 9.75 -2.88 -23.64
N SER A 47 9.85 -2.58 -24.94
CA SER A 47 9.82 -1.19 -25.46
C SER A 47 8.55 -0.47 -25.02
N ASN A 48 7.38 -1.08 -25.29
CA ASN A 48 6.08 -0.53 -24.89
C ASN A 48 5.96 -0.33 -23.36
N ARG A 49 6.62 -1.17 -22.54
CA ARG A 49 6.66 -1.02 -21.08
C ARG A 49 7.59 0.12 -20.64
N CYS A 50 8.72 0.34 -21.31
CA CYS A 50 9.60 1.49 -21.08
C CYS A 50 8.91 2.79 -21.48
N GLU A 51 8.32 2.85 -22.67
CA GLU A 51 7.57 4.02 -23.17
C GLU A 51 6.39 4.39 -22.24
N LEU A 52 5.65 3.39 -21.75
CA LEU A 52 4.59 3.60 -20.74
C LEU A 52 5.14 4.02 -19.37
N ALA A 53 6.37 3.63 -19.01
CA ALA A 53 7.02 4.08 -17.78
C ALA A 53 7.50 5.54 -17.91
N GLU A 54 8.13 5.91 -19.03
CA GLU A 54 8.55 7.28 -19.34
C GLU A 54 7.35 8.25 -19.42
N ALA A 55 6.25 7.81 -20.03
CA ALA A 55 4.98 8.56 -20.03
C ALA A 55 4.42 8.76 -18.61
N LYS A 56 4.58 7.79 -17.71
CA LYS A 56 4.18 7.93 -16.30
C LYS A 56 5.14 8.81 -15.49
N VAL A 57 6.45 8.71 -15.72
CA VAL A 57 7.44 9.58 -15.06
C VAL A 57 7.19 11.04 -15.43
N THR A 58 7.06 11.35 -16.72
CA THR A 58 6.77 12.72 -17.18
C THR A 58 5.41 13.25 -16.69
N GLN A 59 4.38 12.41 -16.59
CA GLN A 59 3.12 12.77 -15.92
C GLN A 59 3.34 13.08 -14.42
N LEU A 60 4.08 12.25 -13.69
CA LEU A 60 4.37 12.47 -12.27
C LEU A 60 5.24 13.71 -12.04
N GLU A 61 6.17 14.03 -12.92
CA GLU A 61 6.95 15.29 -12.89
C GLU A 61 6.06 16.52 -13.13
N SER A 62 5.09 16.43 -14.06
CA SER A 62 4.10 17.50 -14.28
C SER A 62 3.16 17.69 -13.08
N ALA A 63 2.74 16.59 -12.43
CA ALA A 63 1.93 16.63 -11.22
C ALA A 63 2.72 17.18 -10.03
N LYS A 64 3.99 16.79 -9.88
CA LYS A 64 4.89 17.29 -8.84
C LYS A 64 5.14 18.79 -9.01
N THR A 65 5.49 19.26 -10.20
CA THR A 65 5.74 20.70 -10.44
C THR A 65 4.50 21.56 -10.21
N LEU A 66 3.29 21.03 -10.49
CA LEU A 66 2.04 21.68 -10.10
C LEU A 66 1.83 21.70 -8.57
N ALA A 67 2.14 20.61 -7.87
CA ALA A 67 2.06 20.54 -6.41
C ALA A 67 3.08 21.49 -5.72
N ASP A 68 4.31 21.56 -6.23
CA ASP A 68 5.34 22.49 -5.76
C ASP A 68 4.91 23.96 -5.95
N GLN A 69 4.26 24.30 -7.08
CA GLN A 69 3.66 25.62 -7.31
C GLN A 69 2.51 25.92 -6.33
N GLN A 70 1.64 24.94 -6.06
CA GLN A 70 0.56 25.09 -5.06
C GLN A 70 1.11 25.25 -3.64
N LEU A 71 2.18 24.54 -3.29
CA LEU A 71 2.85 24.64 -1.99
C LEU A 71 3.46 26.03 -1.78
N GLU A 72 4.16 26.59 -2.77
CA GLU A 72 4.73 27.93 -2.68
C GLU A 72 3.64 29.02 -2.66
N ALA A 73 2.54 28.83 -3.39
CA ALA A 73 1.38 29.74 -3.32
C ALA A 73 0.69 29.70 -1.94
N LEU A 74 0.55 28.52 -1.32
CA LEU A 74 0.07 28.36 0.04
C LEU A 74 1.01 29.02 1.05
N LYS A 75 2.33 28.82 0.91
CA LYS A 75 3.37 29.43 1.75
C LYS A 75 3.31 30.97 1.70
N ILE A 76 3.22 31.56 0.51
CA ILE A 76 3.03 33.02 0.35
C ILE A 76 1.74 33.52 1.02
N MET A 77 0.67 32.72 1.03
CA MET A 77 -0.56 33.06 1.77
C MET A 77 -0.40 32.91 3.29
N VAL A 78 0.36 31.93 3.77
CA VAL A 78 0.71 31.77 5.19
C VAL A 78 1.57 32.93 5.66
N ASP A 79 2.68 33.24 4.98
CA ASP A 79 3.56 34.38 5.29
C ASP A 79 2.77 35.70 5.35
N LYS A 80 1.84 35.91 4.41
CA LYS A 80 0.94 37.06 4.37
C LYS A 80 -0.12 37.08 5.48
N SER A 81 -0.54 35.91 5.98
CA SER A 81 -1.43 35.81 7.13
C SER A 81 -0.69 36.03 8.45
N GLU A 82 0.52 35.48 8.60
CA GLU A 82 1.39 35.68 9.76
C GLU A 82 1.82 37.15 9.89
N ALA A 83 2.12 37.81 8.77
CA ALA A 83 2.36 39.26 8.74
C ALA A 83 1.15 40.07 9.22
N LYS A 84 -0.08 39.68 8.85
CA LYS A 84 -1.31 40.31 9.36
C LYS A 84 -1.53 40.06 10.85
N VAL A 85 -1.27 38.84 11.32
CA VAL A 85 -1.36 38.48 12.75
C VAL A 85 -0.37 39.34 13.55
N LYS A 86 0.89 39.44 13.13
CA LYS A 86 1.89 40.30 13.79
C LYS A 86 1.49 41.78 13.84
N VAL A 87 0.85 42.31 12.80
CA VAL A 87 0.30 43.68 12.83
C VAL A 87 -0.86 43.78 13.81
N ALA A 88 -1.80 42.82 13.82
CA ALA A 88 -2.91 42.78 14.76
C ALA A 88 -2.43 42.65 16.22
N ASP A 89 -1.44 41.80 16.49
CA ASP A 89 -0.81 41.64 17.81
C ASP A 89 -0.19 42.96 18.28
N VAL A 90 0.52 43.68 17.40
CA VAL A 90 1.07 45.01 17.73
C VAL A 90 -0.06 46.01 18.03
N THR A 91 -1.14 46.04 17.26
CA THR A 91 -2.30 46.90 17.53
C THR A 91 -3.02 46.53 18.83
N ILE A 92 -3.16 45.24 19.14
CA ILE A 92 -3.75 44.75 20.40
C ILE A 92 -2.88 45.16 21.59
N ASN A 93 -1.55 45.02 21.50
CA ASN A 93 -0.64 45.45 22.56
C ASN A 93 -0.67 46.98 22.77
N ASP A 94 -0.74 47.77 21.69
CA ASP A 94 -0.88 49.23 21.78
C ASP A 94 -2.22 49.64 22.45
N LEU A 95 -3.34 49.02 22.06
CA LEU A 95 -4.64 49.22 22.70
C LEU A 95 -4.64 48.79 24.18
N ILE A 96 -3.92 47.73 24.55
CA ILE A 96 -3.74 47.32 25.96
C ILE A 96 -2.95 48.38 26.75
N VAL A 97 -1.91 48.98 26.17
CA VAL A 97 -1.17 50.09 26.79
C VAL A 97 -2.08 51.32 26.95
N GLN A 98 -2.80 51.71 25.90
CA GLN A 98 -3.74 52.84 25.98
C GLN A 98 -4.84 52.61 27.03
N LEU A 99 -5.43 51.42 27.10
CA LEU A 99 -6.42 51.07 28.13
C LEU A 99 -5.84 51.10 29.54
N LYS A 100 -4.58 50.69 29.72
CA LYS A 100 -3.87 50.79 30.99
C LYS A 100 -3.62 52.24 31.39
N ASP A 101 -3.13 53.08 30.49
CA ASP A 101 -2.89 54.50 30.78
C ASP A 101 -4.20 55.25 31.14
N LYS A 102 -5.32 54.90 30.48
CA LYS A 102 -6.66 55.41 30.84
C LYS A 102 -7.14 54.91 32.20
N LYS A 103 -6.85 53.66 32.56
CA LYS A 103 -7.19 53.09 33.87
C LYS A 103 -6.37 53.74 34.99
N ASP A 104 -5.06 53.84 34.82
CA ASP A 104 -4.15 54.39 35.82
C ASP A 104 -4.46 55.89 36.06
N ALA A 105 -4.87 56.63 35.01
CA ALA A 105 -5.38 58.01 35.12
C ALA A 105 -6.77 58.12 35.78
N PHE A 106 -7.64 57.11 35.65
CA PHE A 106 -8.92 57.06 36.38
C PHE A 106 -8.72 56.75 37.87
N GLU A 107 -7.73 55.91 38.20
CA GLU A 107 -7.34 55.62 39.58
C GLU A 107 -6.74 56.86 40.27
N ASP A 108 -5.94 57.69 39.58
CA ASP A 108 -5.48 59.00 40.09
C ASP A 108 -6.66 59.95 40.37
N LEU A 109 -7.58 60.14 39.42
CA LEU A 109 -8.76 60.99 39.66
C LEU A 109 -9.65 60.47 40.79
N THR A 110 -9.75 59.15 40.96
CA THR A 110 -10.51 58.54 42.06
C THR A 110 -9.83 58.82 43.40
N PHE A 111 -8.51 58.63 43.50
CA PHE A 111 -7.74 58.95 44.71
C PHE A 111 -7.88 60.42 45.10
N ARG A 112 -7.79 61.33 44.12
CA ARG A 112 -7.95 62.78 44.36
C ARG A 112 -9.37 63.15 44.78
N TYR A 113 -10.39 62.53 44.20
CA TYR A 113 -11.78 62.71 44.62
C TYR A 113 -12.02 62.23 46.06
N ASP A 114 -11.41 61.12 46.46
CA ASP A 114 -11.51 60.60 47.84
C ASP A 114 -10.77 61.49 48.84
N GLU A 115 -9.55 61.94 48.52
CA GLU A 115 -8.77 62.91 49.33
C GLU A 115 -9.56 64.21 49.54
N GLU A 116 -10.11 64.77 48.46
CA GLU A 116 -10.93 65.98 48.50
C GLU A 116 -12.26 65.77 49.25
N THR A 117 -12.85 64.58 49.17
CA THR A 117 -14.06 64.22 49.93
C THR A 117 -13.76 64.15 51.43
N ILE A 118 -12.62 63.61 51.83
CA ILE A 118 -12.15 63.59 53.24
C ILE A 118 -11.88 65.02 53.74
N LEU A 119 -11.17 65.85 52.96
CA LEU A 119 -10.90 67.24 53.31
C LEU A 119 -12.18 68.06 53.49
N ASN A 120 -13.17 67.90 52.59
CA ASN A 120 -14.47 68.55 52.72
C ASN A 120 -15.25 68.07 53.96
N ALA A 121 -15.16 66.79 54.32
CA ALA A 121 -15.78 66.27 55.54
C ALA A 121 -15.15 66.86 56.83
N GLU A 122 -13.81 66.92 56.90
CA GLU A 122 -13.13 67.57 58.03
C GLU A 122 -13.47 69.06 58.13
N MET A 123 -13.56 69.76 56.99
CA MET A 123 -13.91 71.19 56.94
C MET A 123 -15.36 71.42 57.42
N ALA A 124 -16.28 70.55 57.03
CA ALA A 124 -17.67 70.58 57.51
C ALA A 124 -17.77 70.32 59.02
N GLU A 125 -16.96 69.41 59.58
CA GLU A 125 -16.89 69.17 61.03
C GLU A 125 -16.33 70.39 61.78
N LYS A 126 -15.25 71.01 61.28
CA LYS A 126 -14.66 72.24 61.83
C LYS A 126 -15.66 73.42 61.81
N ILE A 127 -16.45 73.55 60.74
CA ILE A 127 -17.56 74.50 60.64
C ILE A 127 -18.64 74.20 61.71
N ALA A 128 -19.07 72.94 61.84
CA ALA A 128 -20.06 72.54 62.84
C ALA A 128 -19.58 72.73 64.28
N GLU A 129 -18.28 72.62 64.56
CA GLU A 129 -17.69 73.03 65.84
C GLU A 129 -17.75 74.55 66.07
N LEU A 130 -17.36 75.35 65.07
CA LEU A 130 -17.35 76.81 65.20
C LEU A 130 -18.77 77.38 65.32
N GLU A 131 -19.76 76.81 64.63
CA GLU A 131 -21.16 77.16 64.82
C GLU A 131 -21.63 76.84 66.24
N LYS A 132 -21.33 75.65 66.78
CA LYS A 132 -21.59 75.32 68.21
C LYS A 132 -20.91 76.29 69.17
N LYS A 133 -19.66 76.71 68.90
CA LYS A 133 -18.91 77.68 69.70
C LYS A 133 -19.48 79.11 69.60
N SER A 134 -20.12 79.46 68.48
CA SER A 134 -20.80 80.75 68.31
C SER A 134 -22.15 80.81 69.05
N VAL A 135 -22.82 79.68 69.27
CA VAL A 135 -24.13 79.60 69.96
C VAL A 135 -23.93 79.39 71.47
N VAL A 136 -23.25 80.35 72.12
CA VAL A 136 -23.23 80.45 73.59
C VAL A 136 -24.49 81.17 74.07
N LYS A 137 -25.22 80.55 75.01
CA LYS A 137 -26.53 81.06 75.46
C LYS A 137 -26.43 82.31 76.33
N GLU A 138 -27.38 83.22 76.13
CA GLU A 138 -27.61 84.39 76.96
C GLU A 138 -27.95 84.02 78.42
N THR A 139 -26.99 84.16 79.33
CA THR A 139 -27.23 84.26 80.78
C THR A 139 -26.34 85.35 81.35
N GLY A 140 -26.94 86.31 82.07
CA GLY A 140 -26.36 87.65 82.23
C GLY A 140 -25.24 87.80 83.26
N ASN A 141 -24.20 88.56 82.88
CA ASN A 141 -23.39 89.40 83.77
C ASN A 141 -22.62 90.43 82.93
N GLU A 142 -22.85 91.72 83.18
CA GLU A 142 -22.44 92.83 82.28
C GLU A 142 -20.93 93.14 82.26
N GLY A 143 -20.14 92.53 83.15
CA GLY A 143 -18.68 92.68 83.20
C GLY A 143 -17.94 91.82 82.16
N THR A 144 -18.42 90.61 81.90
CA THR A 144 -17.71 89.61 81.06
C THR A 144 -18.10 89.70 79.59
N THR A 145 -19.23 90.35 79.29
CA THR A 145 -19.90 90.35 77.97
C THR A 145 -19.01 90.87 76.85
N LYS A 146 -18.17 91.89 77.11
CA LYS A 146 -17.29 92.48 76.09
C LYS A 146 -16.18 91.55 75.61
N SER A 147 -15.63 90.69 76.47
CA SER A 147 -14.60 89.73 76.06
C SER A 147 -15.22 88.63 75.20
N LEU A 148 -16.37 88.09 75.64
CA LEU A 148 -17.11 87.05 74.92
C LEU A 148 -17.66 87.56 73.57
N MET A 149 -18.09 88.82 73.47
CA MET A 149 -18.47 89.44 72.19
C MET A 149 -17.29 89.47 71.20
N VAL A 150 -16.09 89.90 71.62
CA VAL A 150 -14.93 89.94 70.72
C VAL A 150 -14.52 88.54 70.27
N GLU A 151 -14.58 87.56 71.17
CA GLU A 151 -14.25 86.16 70.90
C GLU A 151 -15.27 85.48 69.96
N THR A 152 -16.57 85.81 70.09
CA THR A 152 -17.62 85.37 69.14
C THR A 152 -17.55 86.08 67.79
N GLU A 153 -17.23 87.38 67.74
CA GLU A 153 -17.05 88.10 66.47
C GLU A 153 -15.82 87.59 65.70
N ALA A 154 -14.73 87.26 66.39
CA ALA A 154 -13.56 86.59 65.81
C ALA A 154 -13.89 85.18 65.30
N SER A 155 -14.62 84.38 66.09
CA SER A 155 -15.09 83.05 65.68
C SER A 155 -15.99 83.11 64.43
N LYS A 156 -16.82 84.15 64.32
CA LYS A 156 -17.71 84.40 63.18
C LYS A 156 -16.96 84.84 61.92
N LEU A 157 -15.89 85.61 62.04
CA LEU A 157 -14.99 85.92 60.93
C LEU A 157 -14.22 84.67 60.44
N GLN A 158 -13.76 83.81 61.36
CA GLN A 158 -13.13 82.53 61.00
C GLN A 158 -14.13 81.58 60.31
N LEU A 159 -15.38 81.54 60.78
CA LEU A 159 -16.46 80.76 60.18
C LEU A 159 -16.75 81.19 58.73
N GLU A 160 -16.77 82.49 58.45
CA GLU A 160 -17.01 83.03 57.11
C GLU A 160 -15.88 82.69 56.14
N GLU A 161 -14.62 82.83 56.56
CA GLU A 161 -13.46 82.47 55.74
C GLU A 161 -13.37 80.94 55.51
N LEU A 162 -13.71 80.11 56.51
CA LEU A 162 -13.81 78.66 56.32
C LEU A 162 -14.94 78.27 55.37
N LYS A 163 -16.11 78.91 55.45
CA LYS A 163 -17.22 78.68 54.50
C LYS A 163 -16.83 79.06 53.07
N LYS A 164 -16.09 80.15 52.91
CA LYS A 164 -15.52 80.56 51.62
C LYS A 164 -14.51 79.54 51.09
N GLN A 165 -13.65 78.98 51.94
CA GLN A 165 -12.71 77.91 51.55
C GLN A 165 -13.43 76.60 51.19
N CYS A 166 -14.47 76.21 51.91
CA CYS A 166 -15.36 75.10 51.50
C CYS A 166 -16.00 75.35 50.12
N SER A 167 -16.45 76.58 49.85
CA SER A 167 -17.05 76.91 48.54
C SER A 167 -16.06 76.86 47.37
N ALA A 168 -14.75 76.97 47.64
CA ALA A 168 -13.70 76.77 46.64
C ALA A 168 -13.43 75.28 46.40
N LEU A 169 -13.24 74.49 47.47
CA LEU A 169 -13.09 73.03 47.37
C LEU A 169 -14.33 72.36 46.75
N GLU A 170 -15.53 72.86 47.02
CA GLU A 170 -16.74 72.32 46.38
C GLU A 170 -16.84 72.66 44.88
N GLN A 171 -16.11 73.67 44.39
CA GLN A 171 -15.92 73.92 42.96
C GLN A 171 -14.81 73.05 42.35
N GLU A 172 -13.71 72.81 43.06
CA GLU A 172 -12.66 71.88 42.63
C GLU A 172 -13.20 70.45 42.51
N ARG A 173 -13.93 69.96 43.52
CA ARG A 173 -14.64 68.67 43.49
C ARG A 173 -15.61 68.55 42.32
N LEU A 174 -16.32 69.63 41.98
CA LEU A 174 -17.21 69.65 40.82
C LEU A 174 -16.42 69.52 39.51
N SER A 175 -15.24 70.13 39.43
CA SER A 175 -14.32 70.02 38.30
C SER A 175 -13.75 68.60 38.16
N VAL A 176 -13.35 67.95 39.26
CA VAL A 176 -12.91 66.55 39.27
C VAL A 176 -14.02 65.61 38.80
N CYS A 177 -15.25 65.78 39.28
CA CYS A 177 -16.44 65.04 38.82
C CYS A 177 -16.70 65.21 37.32
N ILE A 178 -16.50 66.43 36.77
CA ILE A 178 -16.61 66.69 35.33
C ILE A 178 -15.48 65.97 34.56
N GLY A 179 -14.25 65.96 35.09
CA GLY A 179 -13.13 65.18 34.56
C GLY A 179 -13.44 63.69 34.45
N MET A 180 -13.86 63.06 35.56
CA MET A 180 -14.26 61.65 35.58
C MET A 180 -15.38 61.35 34.59
N LYS A 181 -16.41 62.20 34.53
CA LYS A 181 -17.55 62.06 33.61
C LYS A 181 -17.12 62.12 32.14
N ASN A 182 -16.19 63.02 31.81
CA ASN A 182 -15.67 63.15 30.44
C ASN A 182 -14.87 61.90 30.05
N ILE A 183 -13.94 61.44 30.90
CA ILE A 183 -13.15 60.22 30.67
C ILE A 183 -14.07 59.00 30.49
N LEU A 184 -15.10 58.87 31.33
CA LEU A 184 -16.09 57.79 31.24
C LEU A 184 -16.90 57.86 29.93
N SER A 185 -17.23 59.06 29.44
CA SER A 185 -17.94 59.24 28.18
C SER A 185 -17.08 58.89 26.96
N THR A 186 -15.80 59.30 26.95
CA THR A 186 -14.84 58.91 25.90
C THR A 186 -14.63 57.41 25.89
N CYS A 187 -14.29 56.80 27.04
CA CYS A 187 -14.08 55.36 27.12
C CYS A 187 -15.33 54.55 26.70
N LYS A 188 -16.54 55.03 27.01
CA LYS A 188 -17.80 54.42 26.52
C LYS A 188 -17.94 54.54 25.00
N GLN A 189 -17.54 55.65 24.40
CA GLN A 189 -17.52 55.82 22.95
C GLN A 189 -16.46 54.91 22.31
N ASP A 190 -15.23 54.90 22.82
CA ASP A 190 -14.13 54.03 22.39
C ASP A 190 -14.58 52.55 22.37
N PHE A 191 -15.22 52.07 23.45
CA PHE A 191 -15.80 50.72 23.52
C PHE A 191 -16.93 50.48 22.50
N THR A 192 -17.74 51.49 22.18
CA THR A 192 -18.82 51.37 21.20
C THR A 192 -18.26 51.22 19.78
N GLU A 193 -17.22 51.99 19.45
CA GLU A 193 -16.50 51.90 18.17
C GLU A 193 -15.73 50.57 18.05
N LEU A 194 -15.12 50.08 19.14
CA LEU A 194 -14.48 48.76 19.21
C LEU A 194 -15.48 47.61 18.99
N ILE A 195 -16.70 47.70 19.55
CA ILE A 195 -17.78 46.72 19.33
C ILE A 195 -18.25 46.73 17.86
N GLN A 196 -18.32 47.91 17.23
CA GLN A 196 -18.65 48.01 15.79
C GLN A 196 -17.56 47.41 14.89
N LEU A 197 -16.28 47.51 15.27
CA LEU A 197 -15.16 46.93 14.53
C LEU A 197 -15.04 45.41 14.67
N LEU A 198 -15.61 44.82 15.73
CA LEU A 198 -15.52 43.38 16.03
C LEU A 198 -16.74 42.56 15.56
N SER A 199 -17.75 43.17 14.95
CA SER A 199 -19.01 42.50 14.57
C SER A 199 -19.15 42.23 13.06
N PRO A 200 -19.15 40.95 12.61
CA PRO A 200 -19.39 40.61 11.21
C PRO A 200 -20.87 40.24 10.96
N THR A 201 -21.62 41.14 10.29
CA THR A 201 -23.04 40.98 9.84
C THR A 201 -24.06 40.85 11.00
N ASP A 202 -25.25 41.47 11.00
CA ASP A 202 -26.06 42.06 9.90
C ASP A 202 -26.78 43.37 10.29
N ILE A 203 -27.34 44.05 9.27
CA ILE A 203 -28.44 45.02 9.41
C ILE A 203 -29.74 44.28 9.06
N ILE A 204 -30.87 44.57 9.74
CA ILE A 204 -32.18 43.87 9.65
C ILE A 204 -32.13 42.52 10.40
N GLU A 205 -32.40 42.41 11.70
CA GLU A 205 -33.67 42.74 12.38
C GLU A 205 -33.45 43.18 13.84
N ASN A 206 -34.02 44.33 14.23
CA ASN A 206 -34.30 44.64 15.63
C ASN A 206 -35.42 45.69 15.77
N ILE A 207 -36.56 45.38 15.15
CA ILE A 207 -37.85 46.04 15.44
C ILE A 207 -38.63 45.11 16.37
N ASP A 208 -38.66 45.40 17.68
CA ASP A 208 -39.92 45.79 18.36
C ASP A 208 -39.72 46.31 19.80
N GLU A 209 -38.56 46.07 20.44
CA GLU A 209 -38.28 46.52 21.82
C GLU A 209 -37.61 47.91 21.93
N SER A 210 -38.20 48.92 21.29
CA SER A 210 -37.86 50.34 21.53
C SER A 210 -39.06 51.31 21.45
N LYS A 211 -40.26 50.84 21.79
CA LYS A 211 -41.35 51.74 22.15
C LYS A 211 -41.00 52.43 23.48
N THR A 212 -41.13 53.76 23.53
CA THR A 212 -40.75 54.65 24.64
C THR A 212 -39.24 54.83 24.88
N ILE A 213 -38.65 55.81 24.19
CA ILE A 213 -38.05 57.06 24.76
C ILE A 213 -37.39 57.82 23.59
N THR A 214 -38.08 58.83 23.05
CA THR A 214 -37.58 59.72 21.99
C THR A 214 -37.92 61.18 22.34
N THR A 215 -37.24 61.67 23.37
CA THR A 215 -37.25 63.07 23.83
C THR A 215 -35.81 63.41 24.27
N ASP A 216 -35.18 64.53 23.88
CA ASP A 216 -35.76 65.79 23.37
C ASP A 216 -35.16 66.35 22.07
N SER A 217 -34.06 65.80 21.54
CA SER A 217 -33.24 66.47 20.51
C SER A 217 -33.99 66.86 19.22
N ASP A 218 -34.72 65.93 18.60
CA ASP A 218 -35.43 66.19 17.34
C ASP A 218 -36.62 67.15 17.50
N ARG A 219 -37.14 67.27 18.73
CA ARG A 219 -38.25 68.18 19.06
C ARG A 219 -37.81 69.63 18.94
N ASP A 220 -36.57 69.95 19.30
CA ASP A 220 -36.07 71.33 19.22
C ASP A 220 -35.58 71.71 17.82
N LEU A 221 -34.98 70.81 17.04
CA LEU A 221 -34.75 71.08 15.60
C LEU A 221 -36.08 71.30 14.86
N SER A 222 -37.11 70.49 15.14
CA SER A 222 -38.45 70.66 14.54
C SER A 222 -39.07 72.00 14.91
N LYS A 223 -39.07 72.38 16.20
CA LYS A 223 -39.53 73.72 16.65
C LYS A 223 -38.73 74.86 16.02
N GLN A 224 -37.42 74.70 15.86
CA GLN A 224 -36.54 75.75 15.34
C GLN A 224 -36.75 75.94 13.83
N LEU A 225 -36.95 74.85 13.08
CA LEU A 225 -37.37 74.88 11.68
C LEU A 225 -38.75 75.53 11.54
N GLU A 226 -39.73 75.11 12.33
CA GLU A 226 -41.09 75.67 12.31
C GLU A 226 -41.11 77.16 12.71
N THR A 227 -40.28 77.55 13.69
CA THR A 227 -40.10 78.97 14.08
C THR A 227 -39.47 79.78 12.96
N ASN A 228 -38.53 79.21 12.20
CA ASN A 228 -37.93 79.87 11.05
C ASN A 228 -38.90 79.95 9.85
N MET A 229 -39.75 78.95 9.64
CA MET A 229 -40.86 79.01 8.67
C MET A 229 -41.84 80.14 9.03
N ARG A 230 -42.32 80.21 10.28
CA ARG A 230 -43.21 81.30 10.73
C ARG A 230 -42.57 82.70 10.62
N LYS A 231 -41.25 82.81 10.80
CA LYS A 231 -40.50 84.06 10.52
C LYS A 231 -40.46 84.39 9.03
N LEU A 232 -40.26 83.39 8.17
CA LEU A 232 -40.27 83.56 6.71
C LEU A 232 -41.65 83.99 6.21
N ASP A 233 -42.72 83.38 6.70
CA ASP A 233 -44.11 83.79 6.40
C ASP A 233 -44.39 85.22 6.86
N SER A 234 -43.93 85.59 8.07
CA SER A 234 -44.05 86.95 8.60
C SER A 234 -43.29 87.98 7.73
N LEU A 235 -42.11 87.61 7.23
CA LEU A 235 -41.32 88.45 6.32
C LEU A 235 -41.95 88.53 4.92
N MET A 236 -42.58 87.46 4.43
CA MET A 236 -43.33 87.48 3.17
C MET A 236 -44.57 88.38 3.28
N ASP A 237 -45.34 88.30 4.36
CA ASP A 237 -46.52 89.15 4.56
C ASP A 237 -46.14 90.62 4.86
N TYR A 238 -44.99 90.87 5.49
CA TYR A 238 -44.42 92.22 5.61
C TYR A 238 -43.98 92.78 4.25
N ASN A 239 -43.29 91.99 3.41
CA ASN A 239 -42.97 92.40 2.03
C ASN A 239 -44.22 92.64 1.19
N LYS A 240 -45.28 91.84 1.37
CA LYS A 240 -46.59 92.01 0.73
C LYS A 240 -47.27 93.33 1.15
N LYS A 241 -47.17 93.69 2.44
CA LYS A 241 -47.60 95.00 2.97
C LYS A 241 -46.78 96.17 2.41
N ILE A 242 -45.45 96.05 2.34
CA ILE A 242 -44.59 97.06 1.69
C ILE A 242 -44.97 97.21 0.21
N LYS A 243 -45.09 96.12 -0.54
CA LYS A 243 -45.46 96.16 -1.96
C LYS A 243 -46.81 96.84 -2.19
N LYS A 244 -47.80 96.59 -1.31
CA LYS A 244 -49.08 97.31 -1.32
C LYS A 244 -48.92 98.80 -1.02
N ALA A 245 -48.19 99.17 0.03
CA ALA A 245 -47.95 100.57 0.41
C ALA A 245 -47.17 101.36 -0.67
N VAL A 246 -46.24 100.71 -1.38
CA VAL A 246 -45.53 101.28 -2.53
C VAL A 246 -46.50 101.50 -3.71
N GLN A 247 -47.39 100.55 -4.02
CA GLN A 247 -48.41 100.74 -5.05
C GLN A 247 -49.38 101.89 -4.69
N GLU A 248 -49.86 101.95 -3.46
CA GLU A 248 -50.74 103.01 -2.95
C GLU A 248 -50.05 104.39 -2.87
N ARG A 249 -48.71 104.42 -2.89
CA ARG A 249 -47.93 105.66 -3.06
C ARG A 249 -47.74 106.00 -4.53
N LEU A 250 -47.49 105.01 -5.40
CA LEU A 250 -47.38 105.20 -6.84
C LEU A 250 -48.65 105.80 -7.46
N GLU A 251 -49.83 105.27 -7.12
CA GLU A 251 -51.10 105.79 -7.64
C GLU A 251 -51.42 107.20 -7.09
N ARG A 252 -51.12 107.49 -5.82
CA ARG A 252 -51.25 108.86 -5.28
C ARG A 252 -50.34 109.84 -6.02
N ASN A 253 -49.09 109.47 -6.26
CA ASN A 253 -48.15 110.30 -7.02
C ASN A 253 -48.63 110.54 -8.47
N LYS A 254 -49.32 109.60 -9.12
CA LYS A 254 -49.95 109.83 -10.44
C LYS A 254 -51.07 110.86 -10.36
N GLU A 255 -51.96 110.74 -9.39
CA GLU A 255 -53.08 111.66 -9.22
C GLU A 255 -52.59 113.09 -8.87
N GLU A 256 -51.51 113.20 -8.08
CA GLU A 256 -50.84 114.46 -7.73
C GLU A 256 -50.14 115.11 -8.96
N ILE A 257 -49.43 114.33 -9.79
CA ILE A 257 -48.86 114.80 -11.07
C ILE A 257 -49.95 115.27 -12.04
N LYS A 258 -51.09 114.58 -12.07
CA LYS A 258 -52.25 114.93 -12.90
C LYS A 258 -52.90 116.23 -12.45
N ASP A 259 -53.10 116.43 -11.13
CA ASP A 259 -53.65 117.67 -10.58
C ASP A 259 -52.71 118.87 -10.84
N LEU A 260 -51.40 118.70 -10.62
CA LEU A 260 -50.37 119.69 -10.96
C LEU A 260 -50.36 120.02 -12.46
N SER A 261 -50.60 119.04 -13.34
CA SER A 261 -50.70 119.28 -14.79
C SER A 261 -51.88 120.20 -15.13
N THR A 262 -53.05 119.99 -14.52
CA THR A 262 -54.19 120.91 -14.66
C THR A 262 -53.93 122.29 -14.05
N GLN A 263 -53.18 122.40 -12.95
CA GLN A 263 -52.80 123.70 -12.39
C GLN A 263 -51.86 124.48 -13.34
N VAL A 264 -50.91 123.80 -14.00
CA VAL A 264 -50.01 124.42 -15.00
C VAL A 264 -50.76 124.89 -16.25
N GLU A 265 -51.76 124.15 -16.72
CA GLU A 265 -52.57 124.56 -17.87
C GLU A 265 -53.45 125.77 -17.53
N ASN A 266 -54.12 125.76 -16.37
CA ASN A 266 -54.89 126.91 -15.86
C ASN A 266 -54.02 128.18 -15.69
N LEU A 267 -52.76 128.02 -15.27
CA LEU A 267 -51.82 129.15 -15.12
C LEU A 267 -51.43 129.76 -16.46
N LYS A 268 -51.28 128.97 -17.54
CA LYS A 268 -51.06 129.52 -18.89
C LYS A 268 -52.24 130.37 -19.36
N GLU A 269 -53.47 129.89 -19.17
CA GLU A 269 -54.68 130.62 -19.60
C GLU A 269 -54.84 131.96 -18.86
N SER A 270 -54.25 132.11 -17.67
CA SER A 270 -54.24 133.38 -16.91
C SER A 270 -53.15 134.39 -17.31
N GLY A 271 -52.22 134.02 -18.23
CA GLY A 271 -50.99 134.78 -18.47
C GLY A 271 -51.10 135.99 -19.42
N ASP A 272 -52.03 135.98 -20.38
CA ASP A 272 -52.03 136.89 -21.52
C ASP A 272 -52.81 138.21 -21.33
N GLU A 273 -53.53 138.39 -20.21
CA GLU A 273 -54.56 139.45 -20.09
C GLU A 273 -54.18 140.67 -19.20
N ALA A 274 -52.92 140.77 -18.74
CA ALA A 274 -52.52 141.72 -17.68
C ALA A 274 -51.32 142.65 -17.98
N ALA A 275 -51.25 143.25 -19.18
CA ALA A 275 -50.18 144.20 -19.54
C ALA A 275 -50.69 145.45 -20.31
N SER A 276 -51.27 146.43 -19.61
CA SER A 276 -51.66 147.72 -20.21
C SER A 276 -51.82 148.85 -19.19
N THR A 277 -51.39 150.07 -19.58
CA THR A 277 -51.54 151.37 -18.87
C THR A 277 -50.72 151.54 -17.56
N LEU A 278 -50.25 152.73 -17.16
CA LEU A 278 -50.20 154.05 -17.82
C LEU A 278 -48.96 154.87 -17.36
N GLN A 279 -48.90 156.17 -17.68
CA GLN A 279 -47.67 156.98 -17.79
C GLN A 279 -47.84 158.39 -17.20
N LYS A 280 -46.70 159.05 -16.86
CA LYS A 280 -46.44 160.50 -16.61
C LYS A 280 -46.51 160.94 -15.13
N GLY A 281 -45.69 161.89 -14.68
CA GLY A 281 -44.60 162.54 -15.45
C GLY A 281 -43.88 163.76 -14.86
N GLU A 282 -44.21 164.27 -13.66
CA GLU A 282 -43.59 165.51 -13.12
C GLU A 282 -42.66 165.29 -11.91
N GLU A 283 -42.63 164.09 -11.32
CA GLU A 283 -41.61 163.68 -10.33
C GLU A 283 -40.25 163.37 -11.00
N LEU A 284 -40.01 163.79 -12.25
CA LEU A 284 -38.94 163.27 -13.10
C LEU A 284 -37.52 163.51 -12.54
N THR A 285 -37.31 164.56 -11.74
CA THR A 285 -36.01 164.89 -11.13
C THR A 285 -35.73 164.10 -9.85
N THR A 286 -36.74 163.84 -9.03
CA THR A 286 -36.65 162.85 -7.94
C THR A 286 -36.53 161.44 -8.50
N TYR A 287 -37.27 161.13 -9.57
CA TYR A 287 -37.11 159.88 -10.30
C TYR A 287 -35.69 159.72 -10.83
N GLN A 288 -35.07 160.76 -11.41
CA GLN A 288 -33.68 160.70 -11.88
C GLN A 288 -32.72 160.25 -10.76
N ALA A 289 -32.84 160.84 -9.56
CA ALA A 289 -32.03 160.47 -8.41
C ALA A 289 -32.31 159.03 -7.94
N THR A 290 -33.58 158.60 -7.86
CA THR A 290 -33.91 157.21 -7.54
C THR A 290 -33.55 156.23 -8.66
N LEU A 291 -33.51 156.65 -9.92
CA LEU A 291 -33.10 155.83 -11.07
C LEU A 291 -31.59 155.63 -11.07
N ASP A 292 -30.80 156.64 -10.68
CA ASP A 292 -29.37 156.49 -10.50
C ASP A 292 -29.03 155.70 -9.23
N GLN A 293 -29.86 155.76 -8.17
CA GLN A 293 -29.76 154.85 -7.01
C GLN A 293 -30.14 153.40 -7.41
N LEU A 294 -31.26 153.20 -8.12
CA LEU A 294 -31.69 151.90 -8.64
C LEU A 294 -30.71 151.34 -9.68
N ARG A 295 -30.00 152.18 -10.44
CA ARG A 295 -28.85 151.76 -11.27
C ARG A 295 -27.70 151.26 -10.42
N ASN A 296 -27.29 151.98 -9.37
CA ASN A 296 -26.23 151.50 -8.48
C ASN A 296 -26.61 150.18 -7.77
N GLU A 297 -27.89 149.99 -7.44
CA GLU A 297 -28.41 148.71 -6.93
C GLU A 297 -28.53 147.64 -8.02
N LEU A 298 -28.90 147.98 -9.25
CA LEU A 298 -28.91 147.06 -10.39
C LEU A 298 -27.48 146.61 -10.74
N ASP A 299 -26.52 147.53 -10.86
CA ASP A 299 -25.10 147.25 -11.05
C ASP A 299 -24.54 146.37 -9.92
N LYS A 300 -25.07 146.50 -8.70
CA LYS A 300 -24.74 145.61 -7.59
C LYS A 300 -25.38 144.23 -7.77
N VAL A 301 -26.67 144.15 -8.08
CA VAL A 301 -27.39 142.90 -8.34
C VAL A 301 -26.81 142.17 -9.56
N GLU A 302 -26.33 142.85 -10.58
CA GLU A 302 -25.66 142.25 -11.74
C GLU A 302 -24.26 141.73 -11.39
N ARG A 303 -23.49 142.45 -10.56
CA ARG A 303 -22.22 141.93 -10.01
C ARG A 303 -22.44 140.72 -9.08
N ASP A 304 -23.48 140.76 -8.25
CA ASP A 304 -23.79 139.66 -7.34
C ASP A 304 -24.37 138.45 -8.11
N LYS A 305 -25.16 138.68 -9.17
CA LYS A 305 -25.58 137.68 -10.17
C LYS A 305 -24.41 137.09 -10.94
N ALA A 306 -23.41 137.88 -11.30
CA ALA A 306 -22.20 137.41 -11.97
C ALA A 306 -21.39 136.46 -11.06
N LYS A 307 -21.17 136.83 -9.79
CA LYS A 307 -20.58 135.93 -8.78
C LYS A 307 -21.42 134.68 -8.56
N LEU A 308 -22.74 134.82 -8.49
CA LEU A 308 -23.62 133.68 -8.25
C LEU A 308 -23.60 132.70 -9.43
N LYS A 309 -23.49 133.22 -10.67
CA LYS A 309 -23.19 132.41 -11.86
C LYS A 309 -21.82 131.76 -11.76
N GLU A 310 -20.77 132.50 -11.41
CA GLU A 310 -19.41 131.98 -11.22
C GLU A 310 -19.40 130.80 -10.23
N THR A 311 -20.07 130.94 -9.07
CA THR A 311 -20.23 129.83 -8.10
C THR A 311 -21.10 128.68 -8.61
N CYS A 312 -22.07 128.92 -9.48
CA CYS A 312 -22.85 127.85 -10.13
C CYS A 312 -22.01 127.10 -11.17
N ASP A 313 -21.23 127.82 -12.00
CA ASP A 313 -20.32 127.24 -12.98
C ASP A 313 -19.21 126.41 -12.27
N GLU A 314 -18.67 126.90 -11.14
CA GLU A 314 -17.76 126.15 -10.26
C GLU A 314 -18.40 124.90 -9.64
N LEU A 315 -19.62 125.02 -9.10
CA LEU A 315 -20.37 123.88 -8.55
C LEU A 315 -20.72 122.85 -9.62
N GLU A 316 -21.02 123.26 -10.85
CA GLU A 316 -21.24 122.36 -11.98
C GLU A 316 -19.97 121.59 -12.35
N VAL A 317 -18.80 122.25 -12.41
CA VAL A 317 -17.50 121.58 -12.62
C VAL A 317 -17.17 120.60 -11.49
N SER A 318 -17.45 121.00 -10.23
CA SER A 318 -17.26 120.13 -9.06
C SER A 318 -18.17 118.90 -9.10
N ASN A 319 -19.46 119.08 -9.40
CA ASN A 319 -20.44 118.01 -9.46
C ASN A 319 -20.17 117.05 -10.64
N ASN A 320 -19.76 117.57 -11.80
CA ASN A 320 -19.28 116.76 -12.94
C ASN A 320 -17.99 115.97 -12.61
N THR A 321 -17.16 116.46 -11.70
CA THR A 321 -15.96 115.75 -11.22
C THR A 321 -16.33 114.64 -10.23
N LEU A 322 -17.25 114.92 -9.29
CA LEU A 322 -17.79 113.92 -8.37
C LEU A 322 -18.54 112.80 -9.11
N LEU A 323 -19.31 113.12 -10.15
CA LEU A 323 -20.01 112.14 -10.97
C LEU A 323 -19.04 111.18 -11.67
N LYS A 324 -17.98 111.69 -12.29
CA LYS A 324 -16.91 110.86 -12.90
C LYS A 324 -16.21 109.95 -11.88
N ASN A 325 -15.99 110.44 -10.66
CA ASN A 325 -15.39 109.64 -9.59
C ASN A 325 -16.35 108.54 -9.11
N PHE A 326 -17.65 108.84 -9.04
CA PHE A 326 -18.69 107.86 -8.72
C PHE A 326 -18.82 106.78 -9.81
N ASP A 327 -18.86 107.17 -11.09
CA ASP A 327 -18.90 106.26 -12.23
C ASP A 327 -17.66 105.35 -12.25
N HIS A 328 -16.47 105.90 -11.98
CA HIS A 328 -15.23 105.12 -11.90
C HIS A 328 -15.25 104.10 -10.76
N LEU A 329 -15.65 104.51 -9.55
CA LEU A 329 -15.75 103.63 -8.38
C LEU A 329 -16.81 102.52 -8.58
N ASN A 330 -17.93 102.85 -9.24
CA ASN A 330 -18.99 101.90 -9.54
C ASN A 330 -18.55 100.89 -10.63
N ALA A 331 -17.76 101.34 -11.61
CA ALA A 331 -17.12 100.46 -12.60
C ALA A 331 -16.05 99.54 -11.97
N GLU A 332 -15.24 100.05 -11.03
CA GLU A 332 -14.27 99.24 -10.27
C GLU A 332 -14.98 98.19 -9.41
N MET A 333 -16.02 98.57 -8.68
CA MET A 333 -16.82 97.67 -7.83
C MET A 333 -17.50 96.57 -8.64
N THR A 334 -18.07 96.90 -9.82
CA THR A 334 -18.69 95.89 -10.70
C THR A 334 -17.65 94.99 -11.36
N ALA A 335 -16.48 95.51 -11.76
CA ALA A 335 -15.38 94.69 -12.26
C ALA A 335 -14.86 93.70 -11.19
N LYS A 336 -14.77 94.15 -9.94
CA LYS A 336 -14.37 93.31 -8.80
C LYS A 336 -15.38 92.19 -8.54
N MET A 337 -16.67 92.52 -8.37
CA MET A 337 -17.70 91.49 -8.14
C MET A 337 -17.81 90.48 -9.29
N GLU A 338 -17.60 90.91 -10.54
CA GLU A 338 -17.62 90.02 -11.71
C GLU A 338 -16.35 89.14 -11.80
N ASN A 339 -15.23 89.50 -11.15
CA ASN A 339 -14.09 88.61 -10.98
C ASN A 339 -14.31 87.61 -9.83
N GLU A 340 -14.75 88.06 -8.66
CA GLU A 340 -15.10 87.19 -7.52
C GLU A 340 -16.15 86.14 -7.94
N ARG A 341 -17.13 86.54 -8.75
CA ARG A 341 -18.13 85.65 -9.37
C ARG A 341 -17.51 84.62 -10.33
N LYS A 342 -16.48 84.97 -11.11
CA LYS A 342 -15.78 84.01 -11.99
C LYS A 342 -14.97 83.01 -11.19
N GLU A 343 -14.31 83.45 -10.13
CA GLU A 343 -13.55 82.58 -9.22
C GLU A 343 -14.49 81.59 -8.53
N CYS A 344 -15.61 82.05 -7.96
CA CYS A 344 -16.64 81.16 -7.40
C CYS A 344 -17.20 80.20 -8.46
N ASN A 345 -17.48 80.65 -9.69
CA ASN A 345 -17.95 79.75 -10.75
C ASN A 345 -16.91 78.69 -11.14
N ALA A 346 -15.62 79.04 -11.19
CA ALA A 346 -14.53 78.11 -11.49
C ALA A 346 -14.38 77.04 -10.38
N GLU A 347 -14.48 77.45 -9.11
CA GLU A 347 -14.45 76.52 -7.98
C GLU A 347 -15.70 75.63 -7.94
N ILE A 348 -16.89 76.17 -8.26
CA ILE A 348 -18.10 75.37 -8.46
C ILE A 348 -17.93 74.35 -9.59
N THR A 349 -17.32 74.69 -10.73
CA THR A 349 -17.06 73.69 -11.79
C THR A 349 -16.11 72.59 -11.33
N LYS A 350 -15.02 72.95 -10.64
CA LYS A 350 -14.06 71.98 -10.08
C LYS A 350 -14.71 71.03 -9.07
N LEU A 351 -15.49 71.56 -8.12
CA LEU A 351 -16.19 70.74 -7.13
C LEU A 351 -17.24 69.82 -7.77
N ASN A 352 -17.88 70.22 -8.87
CA ASN A 352 -18.76 69.35 -9.64
C ASN A 352 -18.00 68.22 -10.37
N GLU A 353 -16.81 68.50 -10.92
CA GLU A 353 -15.95 67.47 -11.53
C GLU A 353 -15.46 66.45 -10.49
N GLU A 354 -15.03 66.93 -9.32
CA GLU A 354 -14.63 66.08 -8.18
C GLU A 354 -15.81 65.23 -7.66
N LEU A 355 -17.01 65.81 -7.57
CA LEU A 355 -18.23 65.09 -7.19
C LEU A 355 -18.63 64.02 -8.22
N GLN A 356 -18.61 64.34 -9.52
CA GLN A 356 -18.91 63.37 -10.59
C GLN A 356 -17.92 62.21 -10.58
N LYS A 357 -16.62 62.50 -10.36
CA LYS A 357 -15.59 61.47 -10.21
C LYS A 357 -15.89 60.57 -9.01
N ALA A 358 -16.12 61.15 -7.82
CA ALA A 358 -16.43 60.40 -6.60
C ALA A 358 -17.68 59.52 -6.76
N LEU A 359 -18.71 60.01 -7.46
CA LEU A 359 -19.93 59.26 -7.75
C LEU A 359 -19.65 58.07 -8.70
N SER A 360 -18.81 58.25 -9.73
CA SER A 360 -18.37 57.16 -10.60
C SER A 360 -17.52 56.10 -9.87
N ASP A 361 -16.66 56.53 -8.94
CA ASP A 361 -15.86 55.64 -8.10
C ASP A 361 -16.75 54.85 -7.12
N ALA A 362 -17.78 55.48 -6.54
CA ALA A 362 -18.75 54.82 -5.67
C ALA A 362 -19.57 53.75 -6.42
N ILE A 363 -20.02 54.01 -7.64
CA ILE A 363 -20.71 53.01 -8.49
C ILE A 363 -19.78 51.81 -8.76
N ARG A 364 -18.51 52.08 -9.12
CA ARG A 364 -17.52 51.03 -9.38
C ARG A 364 -17.24 50.17 -8.14
N LEU A 365 -17.16 50.77 -6.95
CA LEU A 365 -17.03 50.05 -5.68
C LEU A 365 -18.29 49.23 -5.37
N GLN A 366 -19.49 49.73 -5.67
CA GLN A 366 -20.74 48.98 -5.48
C GLN A 366 -20.83 47.76 -6.41
N GLU A 367 -20.33 47.84 -7.64
CA GLU A 367 -20.21 46.67 -8.54
C GLU A 367 -19.16 45.65 -8.06
N GLN A 368 -18.07 46.11 -7.46
CA GLN A 368 -17.07 45.22 -6.85
C GLN A 368 -17.64 44.51 -5.62
N LEU A 369 -18.38 45.22 -4.76
CA LEU A 369 -19.07 44.63 -3.61
C LEU A 369 -20.01 43.51 -4.04
N LYS A 370 -20.88 43.75 -5.04
CA LYS A 370 -21.80 42.75 -5.60
C LYS A 370 -21.10 41.50 -6.15
N LYS A 371 -19.90 41.65 -6.73
CA LYS A 371 -19.10 40.50 -7.19
C LYS A 371 -18.57 39.68 -6.01
N VAL A 372 -18.06 40.34 -4.98
CA VAL A 372 -17.60 39.70 -3.73
C VAL A 372 -18.76 39.03 -2.98
N GLU A 373 -19.96 39.61 -2.99
CA GLU A 373 -21.18 38.99 -2.44
C GLU A 373 -21.56 37.70 -3.18
N ILE A 374 -21.52 37.70 -4.51
CA ILE A 374 -21.78 36.50 -5.36
C ILE A 374 -20.68 35.44 -5.21
N GLU A 375 -19.45 35.83 -4.90
CA GLU A 375 -18.37 34.87 -4.57
C GLU A 375 -18.52 34.34 -3.14
N LYS A 376 -18.96 35.16 -2.18
CA LYS A 376 -19.30 34.74 -0.80
C LYS A 376 -20.40 33.67 -0.80
N THR A 377 -21.49 33.84 -1.57
CA THR A 377 -22.58 32.84 -1.60
C THR A 377 -22.12 31.50 -2.18
N LYS A 378 -21.34 31.52 -3.27
CA LYS A 378 -20.75 30.29 -3.85
C LYS A 378 -19.80 29.58 -2.89
N LEU A 379 -19.03 30.34 -2.11
CA LEU A 379 -18.14 29.78 -1.09
C LEU A 379 -18.92 29.19 0.09
N THR A 380 -20.07 29.75 0.47
CA THR A 380 -20.96 29.12 1.47
C THR A 380 -21.65 27.87 0.95
N GLU A 381 -22.16 27.88 -0.30
CA GLU A 381 -22.73 26.68 -0.96
C GLU A 381 -21.71 25.53 -1.05
N LEU A 382 -20.48 25.85 -1.48
CA LEU A 382 -19.38 24.88 -1.57
C LEU A 382 -18.98 24.36 -0.18
N ARG A 383 -18.96 25.23 0.84
CA ARG A 383 -18.72 24.83 2.23
C ARG A 383 -19.79 23.87 2.73
N GLU A 384 -21.08 24.18 2.55
CA GLU A 384 -22.17 23.30 3.00
C GLU A 384 -22.12 21.94 2.30
N SER A 385 -21.80 21.90 1.01
CA SER A 385 -21.57 20.66 0.26
C SER A 385 -20.42 19.81 0.87
N LEU A 386 -19.28 20.45 1.16
CA LEU A 386 -18.15 19.81 1.85
C LEU A 386 -18.50 19.37 3.28
N GLU A 387 -19.26 20.16 4.03
CA GLU A 387 -19.64 19.91 5.42
C GLU A 387 -20.66 18.76 5.52
N ASN A 388 -21.54 18.60 4.51
CA ASN A 388 -22.39 17.42 4.31
C ASN A 388 -21.58 16.18 3.88
N SER A 389 -20.69 16.28 2.88
CA SER A 389 -19.84 15.14 2.49
C SER A 389 -18.97 14.62 3.65
N ASN A 390 -18.44 15.52 4.48
CA ASN A 390 -17.75 15.16 5.72
C ASN A 390 -18.67 14.52 6.77
N ARG A 391 -19.98 14.81 6.78
CA ARG A 391 -20.97 14.16 7.63
C ARG A 391 -21.21 12.72 7.20
N ASP A 392 -21.33 12.49 5.91
CA ASP A 392 -21.60 11.18 5.31
C ASP A 392 -20.38 10.25 5.49
N LEU A 393 -19.17 10.73 5.21
CA LEU A 393 -17.92 10.01 5.49
C LEU A 393 -17.75 9.67 6.98
N ARG A 394 -18.26 10.52 7.90
CA ARG A 394 -18.28 10.23 9.35
C ARG A 394 -19.33 9.18 9.74
N THR A 395 -20.42 9.01 8.99
CA THR A 395 -21.36 7.89 9.18
C THR A 395 -20.80 6.59 8.60
N ASP A 396 -20.13 6.63 7.46
CA ASP A 396 -19.49 5.46 6.86
C ASP A 396 -18.35 4.93 7.74
N LEU A 397 -17.49 5.81 8.28
CA LEU A 397 -16.48 5.44 9.26
C LEU A 397 -17.07 4.74 10.51
N LYS A 398 -18.23 5.20 11.00
CA LYS A 398 -18.92 4.53 12.13
C LYS A 398 -19.50 3.17 11.74
N SER A 399 -20.01 3.03 10.51
CA SER A 399 -20.47 1.75 9.96
C SER A 399 -19.31 0.75 9.84
N LEU A 400 -18.19 1.19 9.25
CA LEU A 400 -16.99 0.37 9.07
C LEU A 400 -16.34 -0.03 10.40
N GLU A 401 -16.24 0.88 11.37
CA GLU A 401 -15.73 0.55 12.71
C GLU A 401 -16.66 -0.44 13.44
N SER A 402 -17.98 -0.33 13.27
CA SER A 402 -18.94 -1.31 13.81
C SER A 402 -18.79 -2.69 13.16
N GLN A 403 -18.57 -2.74 11.84
CA GLN A 403 -18.29 -3.98 11.11
C GLN A 403 -16.95 -4.60 11.54
N LYS A 404 -15.91 -3.79 11.73
CA LYS A 404 -14.60 -4.20 12.26
C LYS A 404 -14.72 -4.83 13.65
N ILE A 405 -15.43 -4.19 14.58
CA ILE A 405 -15.66 -4.74 15.93
C ILE A 405 -16.36 -6.11 15.87
N GLU A 406 -17.33 -6.28 14.98
CA GLU A 406 -18.04 -7.56 14.78
C GLU A 406 -17.17 -8.63 14.09
N LEU A 407 -16.29 -8.24 13.16
CA LEU A 407 -15.30 -9.14 12.54
C LEU A 407 -14.23 -9.58 13.55
N GLU A 408 -13.72 -8.67 14.37
CA GLU A 408 -12.82 -9.01 15.48
C GLU A 408 -13.49 -9.93 16.51
N ARG A 409 -14.79 -9.73 16.80
CA ARG A 409 -15.54 -10.62 17.69
C ARG A 409 -15.62 -12.03 17.11
N LYS A 410 -15.95 -12.16 15.82
CA LYS A 410 -15.95 -13.44 15.09
C LYS A 410 -14.56 -14.08 15.01
N LEU A 411 -13.50 -13.27 14.87
CA LEU A 411 -12.13 -13.78 14.87
C LEU A 411 -11.79 -14.40 16.23
N ARG A 412 -12.00 -13.67 17.34
CA ARG A 412 -11.78 -14.18 18.71
C ARG A 412 -12.60 -15.46 18.99
N GLU A 413 -13.83 -15.53 18.49
CA GLU A 413 -14.69 -16.71 18.56
C GLU A 413 -14.05 -17.91 17.83
N LYS A 414 -13.58 -17.74 16.58
CA LYS A 414 -12.87 -18.78 15.83
C LYS A 414 -11.48 -19.13 16.37
N GLU A 415 -10.80 -18.21 17.03
CA GLU A 415 -9.55 -18.52 17.74
C GLU A 415 -9.78 -19.42 18.95
N SER A 416 -10.88 -19.21 19.69
CA SER A 416 -11.27 -20.10 20.79
C SER A 416 -11.71 -21.49 20.31
N GLU A 417 -12.43 -21.58 19.19
CA GLU A 417 -12.73 -22.87 18.54
C GLU A 417 -11.43 -23.60 18.13
N ARG A 418 -10.47 -22.87 17.53
CA ARG A 418 -9.15 -23.42 17.15
C ARG A 418 -8.38 -23.94 18.37
N GLU A 419 -8.41 -23.25 19.50
CA GLU A 419 -7.72 -23.67 20.73
C GLU A 419 -8.37 -24.91 21.36
N ILE A 420 -9.70 -25.00 21.35
CA ILE A 420 -10.45 -26.20 21.77
C ILE A 420 -10.14 -27.39 20.85
N LEU A 421 -10.12 -27.18 19.53
CA LEU A 421 -9.79 -28.21 18.55
C LEU A 421 -8.33 -28.67 18.65
N SER A 422 -7.38 -27.75 18.85
CA SER A 422 -5.97 -28.06 19.12
C SER A 422 -5.81 -28.90 20.40
N SER A 423 -6.51 -28.51 21.48
CA SER A 423 -6.55 -29.27 22.73
C SER A 423 -7.18 -30.66 22.59
N SER A 424 -8.07 -30.85 21.62
CA SER A 424 -8.65 -32.15 21.26
C SER A 424 -7.68 -32.99 20.42
N LEU A 425 -6.99 -32.37 19.45
CA LEU A 425 -5.97 -33.00 18.62
C LEU A 425 -4.82 -33.54 19.48
N ALA A 426 -4.26 -32.73 20.39
CA ALA A 426 -3.18 -33.14 21.28
C ALA A 426 -3.55 -34.36 22.17
N LYS A 427 -4.83 -34.46 22.60
CA LYS A 427 -5.33 -35.65 23.31
C LYS A 427 -5.37 -36.88 22.40
N LYS A 428 -5.82 -36.71 21.15
CA LYS A 428 -5.86 -37.80 20.15
C LYS A 428 -4.46 -38.23 19.68
N GLU A 429 -3.50 -37.33 19.64
CA GLU A 429 -2.09 -37.65 19.40
C GLU A 429 -1.49 -38.43 20.57
N ALA A 430 -1.78 -38.07 21.82
CA ALA A 430 -1.37 -38.84 23.00
C ALA A 430 -2.00 -40.24 23.03
N GLU A 431 -3.29 -40.37 22.70
CA GLU A 431 -3.97 -41.66 22.51
C GLU A 431 -3.29 -42.49 21.39
N LEU A 432 -2.96 -41.86 20.26
CA LEU A 432 -2.29 -42.51 19.12
C LEU A 432 -0.87 -42.99 19.47
N ILE A 433 -0.12 -42.22 20.27
CA ILE A 433 1.21 -42.60 20.77
C ILE A 433 1.09 -43.81 21.71
N SER A 434 0.09 -43.83 22.59
CA SER A 434 -0.21 -44.98 23.48
C SER A 434 -0.68 -46.22 22.71
N ALA A 435 -1.42 -46.04 21.62
CA ALA A 435 -1.79 -47.13 20.71
C ALA A 435 -0.56 -47.67 19.97
N LYS A 436 0.31 -46.79 19.45
CA LYS A 436 1.57 -47.17 18.78
C LYS A 436 2.52 -47.92 19.71
N SER A 437 2.67 -47.52 20.97
CA SER A 437 3.52 -48.25 21.92
C SER A 437 2.98 -49.67 22.20
N LYS A 438 1.65 -49.83 22.35
CA LYS A 438 1.01 -51.17 22.43
C LYS A 438 1.17 -52.00 21.17
N ILE A 439 1.07 -51.41 19.97
CA ILE A 439 1.30 -52.12 18.69
C ILE A 439 2.76 -52.58 18.60
N ASN A 440 3.72 -51.76 19.02
CA ASN A 440 5.14 -52.13 19.05
C ASN A 440 5.40 -53.26 20.06
N GLU A 441 4.80 -53.21 21.24
CA GLU A 441 4.93 -54.27 22.25
C GLU A 441 4.30 -55.60 21.78
N LEU A 442 3.11 -55.56 21.19
CA LEU A 442 2.46 -56.74 20.59
C LEU A 442 3.26 -57.30 19.40
N SER A 443 3.85 -56.43 18.56
CA SER A 443 4.77 -56.86 17.50
C SER A 443 5.99 -57.57 18.07
N GLY A 444 6.60 -57.02 19.13
CA GLY A 444 7.69 -57.67 19.86
C GLY A 444 7.30 -59.00 20.53
N GLN A 445 6.03 -59.18 20.93
CA GLN A 445 5.52 -60.48 21.38
C GLN A 445 5.37 -61.45 20.20
N ILE A 446 4.84 -61.01 19.06
CA ILE A 446 4.70 -61.80 17.83
C ILE A 446 6.07 -62.27 17.32
N ASP A 447 7.09 -61.41 17.33
CA ASP A 447 8.43 -61.77 16.86
C ASP A 447 9.15 -62.74 17.81
N ARG A 448 8.93 -62.64 19.12
CA ARG A 448 9.36 -63.68 20.08
C ARG A 448 8.65 -65.02 19.80
N LEU A 449 7.35 -65.01 19.54
CA LEU A 449 6.60 -66.23 19.20
C LEU A 449 7.06 -66.83 17.85
N ARG A 450 7.41 -66.00 16.85
CA ARG A 450 8.01 -66.43 15.58
C ARG A 450 9.37 -67.08 15.78
N ALA A 451 10.24 -66.50 16.62
CA ALA A 451 11.55 -67.06 16.95
C ALA A 451 11.40 -68.46 17.58
N ASN A 452 10.58 -68.58 18.63
CA ASN A 452 10.28 -69.86 19.29
C ASN A 452 9.69 -70.90 18.31
N LEU A 453 8.86 -70.48 17.36
CA LEU A 453 8.29 -71.37 16.33
C LEU A 453 9.33 -71.82 15.30
N CYS A 454 10.31 -70.97 14.95
CA CYS A 454 11.45 -71.34 14.11
C CYS A 454 12.39 -72.31 14.83
N GLU A 455 12.68 -72.09 16.11
CA GLU A 455 13.44 -73.02 16.95
C GLU A 455 12.74 -74.38 17.02
N ALA A 456 11.45 -74.42 17.33
CA ALA A 456 10.65 -75.65 17.35
C ALA A 456 10.67 -76.39 15.99
N ARG A 457 10.57 -75.66 14.86
CA ARG A 457 10.69 -76.23 13.51
C ARG A 457 12.09 -76.79 13.22
N SER A 458 13.15 -76.14 13.73
CA SER A 458 14.51 -76.64 13.56
C SER A 458 14.75 -77.93 14.37
N SER A 459 14.16 -78.04 15.56
CA SER A 459 14.15 -79.26 16.37
C SER A 459 13.37 -80.39 15.69
N ASP A 460 12.17 -80.11 15.18
CA ASP A 460 11.33 -81.08 14.45
C ASP A 460 12.04 -81.62 13.20
N GLU A 461 12.64 -80.75 12.39
CA GLU A 461 13.41 -81.13 11.21
C GLU A 461 14.74 -81.85 11.56
N SER A 462 15.28 -81.69 12.77
CA SER A 462 16.39 -82.48 13.29
C SER A 462 15.94 -83.89 13.69
N LEU A 463 14.89 -84.01 14.50
CA LEU A 463 14.29 -85.29 14.92
C LEU A 463 13.82 -86.12 13.73
N LYS A 464 13.32 -85.47 12.69
CA LYS A 464 12.90 -86.09 11.43
C LYS A 464 14.07 -86.65 10.62
N LYS A 465 15.25 -86.01 10.63
CA LYS A 465 16.48 -86.55 10.02
C LYS A 465 17.03 -87.73 10.80
N GLU A 466 16.96 -87.68 12.13
CA GLU A 466 17.34 -88.78 13.02
C GLU A 466 16.43 -90.01 12.79
N LEU A 467 15.11 -89.80 12.72
CA LEU A 467 14.13 -90.83 12.34
C LEU A 467 14.41 -91.45 10.97
N GLU A 468 14.76 -90.65 9.96
CA GLU A 468 15.04 -91.17 8.61
C GLU A 468 16.37 -91.94 8.54
N SER A 469 17.38 -91.52 9.32
CA SER A 469 18.62 -92.28 9.50
C SER A 469 18.34 -93.65 10.13
N LEU A 470 17.56 -93.69 11.21
CA LEU A 470 17.16 -94.93 11.88
C LEU A 470 16.34 -95.86 10.96
N ARG A 471 15.48 -95.30 10.11
CA ARG A 471 14.72 -96.07 9.09
C ARG A 471 15.63 -96.72 8.06
N GLU A 472 16.59 -95.98 7.52
CA GLU A 472 17.52 -96.49 6.53
C GLU A 472 18.51 -97.51 7.12
N GLU A 473 18.83 -97.41 8.42
CA GLU A 473 19.57 -98.43 9.18
C GLU A 473 18.75 -99.71 9.37
N ASN A 474 17.51 -99.63 9.87
CA ASN A 474 16.59 -100.76 9.97
C ASN A 474 16.35 -101.45 8.61
N LYS A 475 16.27 -100.67 7.52
CA LYS A 475 16.13 -101.18 6.16
C LYS A 475 17.37 -101.98 5.72
N LYS A 476 18.58 -101.49 5.99
CA LYS A 476 19.83 -102.23 5.70
C LYS A 476 19.95 -103.50 6.51
N GLU A 477 19.50 -103.50 7.76
CA GLU A 477 19.46 -104.70 8.60
C GLU A 477 18.46 -105.74 8.06
N ALA A 478 17.27 -105.31 7.62
CA ALA A 478 16.29 -106.18 6.96
C ALA A 478 16.80 -106.74 5.61
N GLU A 479 17.51 -105.93 4.82
CA GLU A 479 18.19 -106.37 3.59
C GLU A 479 19.30 -107.40 3.90
N ALA A 480 20.11 -107.17 4.93
CA ALA A 480 21.15 -108.10 5.38
C ALA A 480 20.58 -109.44 5.89
N HIS A 481 19.50 -109.41 6.67
CA HIS A 481 18.77 -110.63 7.08
C HIS A 481 18.17 -111.36 5.87
N THR A 482 17.67 -110.64 4.87
CA THR A 482 17.16 -111.25 3.62
C THR A 482 18.29 -111.98 2.86
N VAL A 483 19.49 -111.40 2.81
CA VAL A 483 20.68 -112.05 2.22
C VAL A 483 21.14 -113.27 3.03
N GLN A 484 21.07 -113.22 4.37
CA GLN A 484 21.33 -114.42 5.20
C GLN A 484 20.32 -115.53 4.93
N VAL A 485 19.03 -115.21 4.80
CA VAL A 485 17.97 -116.20 4.53
C VAL A 485 18.14 -116.85 3.15
N THR A 486 18.48 -116.09 2.11
CA THR A 486 18.75 -116.67 0.77
C THR A 486 20.02 -117.52 0.76
N GLN A 487 21.09 -117.09 1.44
CA GLN A 487 22.30 -117.90 1.57
C GLN A 487 22.05 -119.22 2.32
N LEU A 488 21.28 -119.19 3.41
CA LEU A 488 20.86 -120.40 4.12
C LEU A 488 20.01 -121.32 3.24
N GLN A 489 19.09 -120.77 2.43
CA GLN A 489 18.29 -121.53 1.47
C GLN A 489 19.20 -122.26 0.44
N ILE A 490 20.23 -121.60 -0.10
CA ILE A 490 21.20 -122.20 -1.03
C ILE A 490 21.97 -123.35 -0.37
N THR A 491 22.47 -123.18 0.86
CA THR A 491 23.19 -124.26 1.56
C THR A 491 22.29 -125.49 1.82
N LYS A 492 21.02 -125.26 2.15
CA LYS A 492 20.00 -126.30 2.34
C LYS A 492 19.71 -127.08 1.04
N GLU A 493 19.70 -126.41 -0.11
CA GLU A 493 19.55 -127.08 -1.41
C GLU A 493 20.80 -127.88 -1.82
N SER A 494 22.00 -127.38 -1.52
CA SER A 494 23.24 -128.16 -1.72
C SER A 494 23.23 -129.44 -0.90
N LEU A 495 23.00 -129.35 0.42
CA LEU A 495 22.94 -130.52 1.31
C LEU A 495 21.88 -131.55 0.87
N LYS A 496 20.75 -131.09 0.31
CA LYS A 496 19.72 -131.95 -0.25
C LYS A 496 20.18 -132.70 -1.51
N LYS A 497 21.07 -132.10 -2.32
CA LYS A 497 21.69 -132.72 -3.49
C LYS A 497 22.74 -133.77 -3.07
N ASP A 498 23.51 -133.48 -2.04
CA ASP A 498 24.55 -134.38 -1.51
C ASP A 498 23.96 -135.61 -0.79
N LEU A 499 22.78 -135.46 -0.17
CA LEU A 499 21.96 -136.58 0.34
C LEU A 499 21.37 -137.46 -0.79
N LEU A 500 21.21 -136.93 -2.00
CA LEU A 500 20.73 -137.72 -3.14
C LEU A 500 21.87 -138.51 -3.80
N THR A 501 23.06 -137.92 -3.96
CA THR A 501 24.22 -138.62 -4.52
C THR A 501 24.68 -139.77 -3.61
N THR A 502 24.72 -139.54 -2.29
CA THR A 502 25.03 -140.59 -1.30
C THR A 502 23.99 -141.72 -1.29
N ARG A 503 22.69 -141.41 -1.44
CA ARG A 503 21.63 -142.42 -1.59
C ARG A 503 21.88 -143.31 -2.82
N ASN A 504 22.12 -142.70 -3.98
CA ASN A 504 22.37 -143.43 -5.23
C ASN A 504 23.67 -144.26 -5.16
N SER A 505 24.66 -143.84 -4.37
CA SER A 505 25.88 -144.64 -4.10
C SER A 505 25.59 -145.89 -3.25
N LEU A 506 24.63 -145.83 -2.33
CA LEU A 506 24.23 -146.97 -1.49
C LEU A 506 23.54 -148.06 -2.33
N GLU A 507 22.62 -147.67 -3.22
CA GLU A 507 21.88 -148.55 -4.11
C GLU A 507 22.83 -149.33 -5.07
N ASN A 508 23.93 -148.70 -5.51
CA ASN A 508 24.98 -149.38 -6.27
C ASN A 508 25.76 -150.44 -5.46
N LEU A 509 25.91 -150.25 -4.14
CA LEU A 509 26.56 -151.24 -3.26
C LEU A 509 25.65 -152.44 -2.96
N GLU A 510 24.33 -152.25 -2.86
CA GLU A 510 23.37 -153.35 -2.72
C GLU A 510 23.36 -154.25 -3.97
N ASN A 511 23.38 -153.64 -5.17
CA ASN A 511 23.50 -154.39 -6.44
C ASN A 511 24.83 -155.18 -6.56
N MET A 512 25.93 -154.65 -6.02
CA MET A 512 27.21 -155.37 -5.93
C MET A 512 27.14 -156.56 -4.96
N HIS A 513 26.47 -156.41 -3.82
CA HIS A 513 26.34 -157.45 -2.80
C HIS A 513 25.62 -158.70 -3.32
N ASP A 514 24.48 -158.55 -4.01
CA ASP A 514 23.74 -159.70 -4.53
C ASP A 514 24.46 -160.40 -5.70
N SER A 515 25.36 -159.71 -6.41
CA SER A 515 26.27 -160.34 -7.38
C SER A 515 27.28 -161.28 -6.70
N VAL A 516 27.91 -160.84 -5.61
CA VAL A 516 28.85 -161.67 -4.80
C VAL A 516 28.13 -162.87 -4.16
N LYS A 517 26.90 -162.67 -3.69
CA LYS A 517 26.04 -163.73 -3.14
C LYS A 517 25.73 -164.83 -4.16
N SER A 518 25.58 -164.47 -5.44
CA SER A 518 25.39 -165.41 -6.55
C SER A 518 26.64 -166.24 -6.86
N THR A 519 27.84 -165.68 -6.72
CA THR A 519 29.09 -166.44 -6.95
C THR A 519 29.40 -167.39 -5.79
N LEU A 520 29.14 -166.99 -4.54
CA LEU A 520 29.33 -167.83 -3.35
C LEU A 520 28.52 -169.15 -3.40
N GLY A 521 27.28 -169.10 -3.89
CA GLY A 521 26.44 -170.30 -4.02
C GLY A 521 27.00 -171.35 -4.99
N LYS A 522 27.81 -170.94 -5.99
CA LYS A 522 28.43 -171.86 -6.94
C LYS A 522 29.62 -172.59 -6.33
N THR A 523 30.54 -171.86 -5.69
CA THR A 523 31.69 -172.46 -5.00
C THR A 523 31.26 -173.41 -3.88
N GLN A 524 30.12 -173.14 -3.23
CA GLN A 524 29.54 -174.04 -2.24
C GLN A 524 29.05 -175.38 -2.84
N SER A 525 28.61 -175.41 -4.11
CA SER A 525 28.21 -176.64 -4.81
C SER A 525 29.39 -177.47 -5.33
N GLU A 526 30.56 -176.84 -5.53
CA GLU A 526 31.80 -177.51 -5.94
C GLU A 526 32.52 -178.12 -4.74
N LEU A 527 32.51 -177.42 -3.59
CA LEU A 527 33.13 -177.87 -2.34
C LEU A 527 32.50 -179.15 -1.77
N GLU A 528 31.20 -179.35 -1.95
CA GLU A 528 30.51 -180.54 -1.44
C GLU A 528 30.81 -181.80 -2.28
N LYS A 529 31.22 -181.66 -3.56
CA LYS A 529 31.72 -182.79 -4.38
C LYS A 529 33.13 -183.22 -3.99
N LEU A 530 34.03 -182.26 -3.75
CA LEU A 530 35.39 -182.54 -3.24
C LEU A 530 35.35 -183.31 -1.91
N LYS A 531 34.26 -183.19 -1.15
CA LYS A 531 33.96 -183.93 0.09
C LYS A 531 33.71 -185.42 -0.14
N GLU A 532 32.99 -185.77 -1.20
CA GLU A 532 32.76 -187.17 -1.60
C GLU A 532 34.07 -187.82 -2.08
N GLU A 533 34.86 -187.08 -2.86
CA GLU A 533 36.21 -187.49 -3.30
C GLU A 533 37.12 -187.74 -2.09
N PHE A 534 37.15 -186.82 -1.11
CA PHE A 534 37.95 -186.96 0.11
C PHE A 534 37.51 -188.15 0.99
N SER A 535 36.21 -188.43 1.07
CA SER A 535 35.70 -189.56 1.86
C SER A 535 36.04 -190.93 1.25
N SER A 536 36.15 -191.05 -0.08
CA SER A 536 36.64 -192.28 -0.72
C SER A 536 38.17 -192.37 -0.71
N SER A 537 38.88 -191.24 -0.79
CA SER A 537 40.33 -191.17 -0.60
C SER A 537 40.74 -191.48 0.85
N GLN A 538 39.83 -191.40 1.82
CA GLN A 538 40.05 -191.96 3.16
C GLN A 538 40.21 -193.49 3.16
N GLN A 539 39.93 -194.16 2.04
CA GLN A 539 40.22 -195.57 1.78
C GLN A 539 41.59 -195.80 1.09
N GLU A 540 42.44 -194.77 0.96
CA GLU A 540 43.89 -194.87 0.67
C GLU A 540 44.61 -195.86 1.62
N LEU A 541 44.04 -196.11 2.80
CA LEU A 541 44.53 -197.10 3.76
C LEU A 541 44.21 -198.58 3.40
N VAL A 542 43.47 -198.85 2.32
CA VAL A 542 43.34 -200.19 1.71
C VAL A 542 44.33 -200.36 0.54
N ALA A 543 45.58 -199.96 0.82
CA ALA A 543 46.77 -200.17 0.02
C ALA A 543 46.90 -199.27 -1.23
N GLU A 544 48.11 -198.92 -1.67
CA GLU A 544 49.27 -199.80 -1.88
C GLU A 544 48.94 -201.03 -2.76
N GLN A 545 48.02 -200.85 -3.71
CA GLN A 545 48.09 -201.53 -5.02
C GLN A 545 48.82 -200.69 -6.11
N GLU A 546 49.48 -199.60 -5.68
CA GLU A 546 50.71 -199.00 -6.26
C GLU A 546 50.64 -198.20 -7.62
N LYS A 547 51.56 -197.21 -7.77
CA LYS A 547 52.26 -196.71 -9.01
C LYS A 547 51.63 -195.63 -9.99
N VAL A 548 52.44 -194.56 -10.31
CA VAL A 548 52.61 -193.73 -11.59
C VAL A 548 51.80 -192.38 -11.90
N ALA A 549 52.42 -191.15 -12.09
CA ALA A 549 51.93 -189.84 -12.77
C ALA A 549 52.87 -188.52 -12.71
N ASN A 550 52.81 -187.44 -13.61
CA ASN A 550 53.44 -186.02 -13.54
C ASN A 550 53.23 -184.97 -14.77
N LEU A 551 53.68 -183.64 -14.73
CA LEU A 551 54.27 -182.64 -15.78
C LEU A 551 53.58 -181.21 -16.34
N GLN A 552 54.19 -179.90 -16.35
CA GLN A 552 54.13 -178.54 -17.26
C GLN A 552 53.85 -176.91 -16.86
N GLN A 553 54.16 -175.73 -17.64
CA GLN A 553 54.10 -174.13 -17.30
C GLN A 553 54.41 -172.80 -18.35
N GLN A 554 54.03 -171.41 -18.18
CA GLN A 554 54.69 -169.95 -18.50
C GLN A 554 54.09 -168.57 -19.30
N ILE A 555 54.54 -167.19 -19.15
CA ILE A 555 54.55 -165.80 -20.03
C ILE A 555 54.25 -164.20 -19.51
N VAL A 556 54.60 -162.94 -20.14
CA VAL A 556 54.57 -161.36 -19.67
C VAL A 556 54.32 -159.96 -20.62
N ALA A 557 54.73 -158.58 -20.40
CA ALA A 557 54.20 -157.12 -20.91
C ALA A 557 55.05 -155.64 -20.94
N HIS A 558 54.64 -154.35 -21.47
CA HIS A 558 55.20 -152.82 -21.40
C HIS A 558 54.44 -151.50 -22.16
N VAL A 559 54.60 -150.05 -22.31
CA VAL A 559 55.23 -148.63 -21.83
C VAL A 559 54.65 -147.10 -22.33
N ASN A 560 55.28 -145.80 -22.43
CA ASN A 560 54.76 -144.25 -22.33
C ASN A 560 55.37 -142.84 -23.07
N ALA A 561 54.91 -141.46 -22.96
CA ALA A 561 55.38 -140.06 -23.66
C ALA A 561 55.33 -138.44 -23.11
N THR A 562 55.02 -137.23 -23.85
CA THR A 562 55.55 -135.67 -23.83
C THR A 562 54.61 -134.27 -24.05
N GLU A 563 54.75 -132.84 -24.26
CA GLU A 563 55.66 -131.51 -24.53
C GLU A 563 55.04 -129.90 -24.50
N GLN A 564 55.69 -128.61 -24.68
CA GLN A 564 55.14 -127.07 -24.59
C GLN A 564 55.83 -125.61 -25.18
N LEU A 565 55.29 -124.25 -25.15
CA LEU A 565 55.90 -122.80 -25.62
C LEU A 565 55.41 -121.19 -25.25
N ARG A 566 55.62 -119.96 -25.99
CA ARG A 566 55.69 -118.37 -25.59
C ARG A 566 55.32 -117.00 -26.50
N LYS A 567 54.70 -115.82 -26.00
CA LYS A 567 54.81 -114.24 -26.25
C LYS A 567 53.82 -113.23 -27.06
N LEU A 568 53.69 -111.90 -26.63
CA LEU A 568 53.44 -110.52 -27.33
C LEU A 568 52.11 -109.64 -27.37
N GLN A 569 52.27 -108.27 -27.33
CA GLN A 569 51.54 -107.05 -27.89
C GLN A 569 50.06 -106.67 -27.55
N GLU A 570 49.65 -105.41 -27.21
CA GLU A 570 49.53 -104.06 -27.91
C GLU A 570 48.24 -103.86 -28.74
N GLU A 571 47.61 -102.68 -28.85
CA GLU A 571 47.87 -101.32 -28.29
C GLU A 571 46.83 -100.95 -27.18
N GLU A 572 46.02 -99.86 -27.07
CA GLU A 572 45.82 -98.55 -27.75
C GLU A 572 44.98 -97.59 -26.83
N ALA A 573 44.98 -96.29 -27.13
CA ALA A 573 43.99 -95.22 -26.91
C ALA A 573 43.47 -94.76 -25.51
N THR A 574 43.46 -93.42 -25.36
CA THR A 574 42.62 -92.59 -24.46
C THR A 574 42.74 -92.79 -22.94
N ASN A 575 43.54 -91.93 -22.29
CA ASN A 575 43.17 -91.42 -20.98
C ASN A 575 43.59 -89.95 -20.80
N HIS A 576 42.70 -89.12 -20.24
CA HIS A 576 42.67 -87.67 -20.48
C HIS A 576 42.81 -86.89 -19.17
N ALA A 577 44.05 -86.50 -18.81
CA ALA A 577 44.37 -86.02 -17.46
C ALA A 577 45.39 -84.87 -17.38
N LYS A 578 45.62 -84.08 -18.46
CA LYS A 578 46.66 -83.01 -18.42
C LYS A 578 46.54 -81.83 -19.40
N THR A 579 45.34 -81.50 -19.89
CA THR A 579 45.16 -80.52 -20.99
C THR A 579 44.09 -79.43 -20.78
N GLN A 580 43.88 -78.95 -19.54
CA GLN A 580 43.03 -77.78 -19.27
C GLN A 580 43.52 -76.90 -18.11
N SER A 581 44.83 -76.61 -18.04
CA SER A 581 45.45 -75.79 -16.97
C SER A 581 46.78 -75.12 -17.37
N LYS A 582 46.88 -74.57 -18.59
CA LYS A 582 47.97 -73.69 -19.05
C LYS A 582 47.42 -72.65 -20.03
N LEU A 583 47.89 -71.40 -19.94
CA LEU A 583 47.19 -70.16 -20.34
C LEU A 583 46.13 -69.75 -19.29
N GLN A 584 46.51 -69.32 -18.08
CA GLN A 584 47.61 -68.39 -17.79
C GLN A 584 47.41 -67.11 -18.65
N SER A 585 46.48 -66.20 -18.38
CA SER A 585 46.00 -65.69 -17.08
C SER A 585 47.15 -65.22 -16.18
N GLU A 586 47.19 -63.91 -15.94
CA GLU A 586 48.13 -63.21 -15.05
C GLU A 586 49.59 -63.11 -15.54
N ASN A 587 49.90 -61.86 -15.93
CA ASN A 587 51.15 -61.11 -15.78
C ASN A 587 52.31 -61.17 -16.79
N ASP A 588 52.80 -59.95 -17.08
CA ASP A 588 54.19 -59.57 -17.32
C ASP A 588 54.95 -60.14 -18.53
N SER A 589 54.53 -59.81 -19.76
CA SER A 589 55.46 -59.79 -20.92
C SER A 589 55.05 -58.94 -22.16
N ALA A 590 53.99 -58.14 -22.12
CA ALA A 590 53.58 -57.33 -23.29
C ALA A 590 53.19 -55.86 -23.01
N GLN A 591 53.33 -55.38 -21.77
CA GLN A 591 52.86 -54.05 -21.34
C GLN A 591 53.94 -53.29 -20.56
N GLN A 592 55.11 -53.13 -21.18
CA GLN A 592 56.24 -52.36 -20.67
C GLN A 592 56.83 -51.44 -21.73
N ARG A 593 57.16 -50.20 -21.31
CA ARG A 593 58.23 -49.32 -21.86
C ARG A 593 58.11 -49.03 -23.38
N HIS A 594 57.75 -47.82 -23.81
CA HIS A 594 58.44 -46.59 -23.43
C HIS A 594 57.56 -45.33 -23.34
N GLU A 595 57.96 -44.52 -22.37
CA GLU A 595 57.54 -43.15 -22.05
C GLU A 595 57.81 -42.13 -23.18
N LYS A 596 56.97 -41.08 -23.26
CA LYS A 596 57.15 -39.81 -24.02
C LYS A 596 57.41 -39.88 -25.55
N VAL A 597 56.33 -39.89 -26.34
CA VAL A 597 56.15 -39.00 -27.54
C VAL A 597 54.66 -38.61 -27.68
N GLY A 598 54.06 -38.07 -26.60
CA GLY A 598 52.69 -37.52 -26.64
C GLY A 598 52.61 -36.08 -27.15
N GLU A 599 53.70 -35.32 -26.99
CA GLU A 599 53.84 -33.88 -27.28
C GLU A 599 53.92 -33.56 -28.79
N ARG A 600 53.20 -34.32 -29.63
CA ARG A 600 53.23 -34.19 -31.10
C ARG A 600 51.86 -34.18 -31.79
N TYR A 601 50.76 -34.25 -31.04
CA TYR A 601 49.40 -34.20 -31.64
C TYR A 601 48.68 -32.84 -31.52
N GLU A 602 48.94 -32.02 -30.51
CA GLU A 602 48.53 -30.60 -30.50
C GLU A 602 49.26 -29.78 -31.60
N ALA A 603 50.48 -30.20 -31.94
CA ALA A 603 51.38 -29.52 -32.87
C ALA A 603 51.20 -29.89 -34.36
N LEU A 604 50.11 -30.59 -34.72
CA LEU A 604 49.68 -30.75 -36.13
C LEU A 604 48.37 -30.00 -36.43
N THR A 605 48.13 -28.93 -35.66
CA THR A 605 47.15 -27.88 -35.94
C THR A 605 47.18 -27.46 -37.42
N GLN A 606 46.01 -27.56 -38.08
CA GLN A 606 45.63 -26.82 -39.29
C GLN A 606 46.51 -26.99 -40.55
N SER A 607 46.97 -28.22 -40.88
CA SER A 607 47.62 -28.49 -42.18
C SER A 607 47.08 -29.73 -42.91
N LEU A 608 45.92 -29.58 -43.59
CA LEU A 608 45.65 -29.98 -45.00
C LEU A 608 44.16 -30.27 -45.32
N LYS A 609 43.37 -29.23 -45.61
CA LYS A 609 42.16 -29.25 -46.46
C LYS A 609 41.64 -27.80 -46.68
N GLY A 610 41.77 -27.15 -47.83
CA GLY A 610 42.63 -27.45 -48.99
C GLY A 610 42.35 -26.54 -50.19
N ARG A 611 43.41 -26.00 -50.83
CA ARG A 611 43.45 -25.34 -52.16
C ARG A 611 42.52 -24.13 -52.37
N VAL A 612 42.96 -22.88 -52.12
CA VAL A 612 43.90 -22.04 -52.91
C VAL A 612 43.20 -21.12 -53.94
N SER A 613 43.32 -19.81 -53.72
CA SER A 613 43.66 -18.81 -54.74
C SER A 613 44.27 -17.58 -54.06
N LEU A 614 45.27 -16.93 -54.67
CA LEU A 614 45.71 -15.59 -54.29
C LEU A 614 44.86 -14.55 -55.05
N ASP A 615 44.64 -13.38 -54.45
CA ASP A 615 44.99 -12.04 -54.98
C ASP A 615 44.47 -10.96 -54.01
N SER A 616 45.19 -9.95 -53.49
CA SER A 616 46.53 -9.38 -53.68
C SER A 616 46.70 -8.11 -54.54
N ASP A 617 45.66 -7.55 -55.18
CA ASP A 617 45.82 -6.30 -55.98
C ASP A 617 44.70 -5.22 -55.85
N TYR A 618 44.32 -4.83 -54.62
CA TYR A 618 43.35 -3.73 -54.41
C TYR A 618 43.69 -2.59 -53.43
N LYS A 619 44.73 -2.70 -52.57
CA LYS A 619 45.09 -1.60 -51.63
C LYS A 619 46.25 -0.71 -52.07
N GLU A 620 47.02 -1.11 -53.08
CA GLU A 620 48.17 -0.37 -53.60
C GLU A 620 47.78 0.80 -54.53
N LYS A 621 46.63 0.71 -55.19
CA LYS A 621 46.18 1.72 -56.18
C LYS A 621 45.74 3.05 -55.57
N VAL A 622 45.30 3.07 -54.31
CA VAL A 622 44.72 4.28 -53.66
C VAL A 622 45.80 5.23 -53.11
N ARG A 623 46.95 4.72 -52.64
CA ARG A 623 47.99 5.57 -52.03
C ARG A 623 48.78 6.43 -53.04
N LYS A 624 48.78 6.10 -54.33
CA LYS A 624 49.60 6.77 -55.35
C LYS A 624 48.97 8.03 -55.96
N LEU A 625 47.64 8.15 -55.97
CA LEU A 625 46.94 9.29 -56.59
C LEU A 625 46.86 10.57 -55.72
N ALA A 626 47.12 10.48 -54.42
CA ALA A 626 46.96 11.62 -53.49
C ALA A 626 48.19 12.55 -53.41
N ILE A 627 49.35 12.13 -53.92
CA ILE A 627 50.64 12.80 -53.68
C ILE A 627 51.07 13.70 -54.86
N GLU A 628 50.54 13.47 -56.07
CA GLU A 628 51.07 14.08 -57.30
C GLU A 628 50.39 15.41 -57.70
N MET A 629 49.21 15.73 -57.15
CA MET A 629 48.45 16.95 -57.50
C MET A 629 48.79 18.22 -56.70
N LYS A 630 49.67 18.16 -55.68
CA LYS A 630 49.93 19.30 -54.77
C LYS A 630 51.35 19.86 -54.84
N ARG A 631 51.97 19.87 -56.03
CA ARG A 631 53.34 20.38 -56.23
C ARG A 631 53.60 21.04 -57.60
N LEU A 632 52.81 22.05 -57.96
CA LEU A 632 53.09 22.95 -59.10
C LEU A 632 52.79 24.41 -58.73
N CYS A 633 53.52 25.34 -59.36
CA CYS A 633 53.39 26.80 -59.27
C CYS A 633 53.56 27.38 -57.85
N LEU A 634 54.77 27.68 -57.36
CA LEU A 634 55.77 28.69 -57.79
C LEU A 634 55.47 30.14 -57.35
N SER A 635 56.52 30.69 -56.76
CA SER A 635 56.81 32.06 -56.31
C SER A 635 56.34 33.21 -57.20
N THR A 636 55.86 34.25 -56.52
CA THR A 636 55.81 35.67 -56.94
C THR A 636 57.20 36.28 -57.20
N VAL A 637 57.23 37.42 -57.94
CA VAL A 637 58.26 38.50 -58.05
C VAL A 637 58.07 39.15 -59.44
N ASP A 638 58.16 40.45 -59.75
CA ASP A 638 58.00 41.77 -59.07
C ASP A 638 57.65 42.76 -60.25
N CYS A 639 57.37 44.07 -60.16
CA CYS A 639 57.90 45.15 -59.32
C CYS A 639 56.98 46.38 -59.26
N LYS A 640 56.95 47.04 -58.09
CA LYS A 640 56.95 48.49 -57.82
C LYS A 640 56.11 49.44 -58.70
N GLY A 641 55.15 50.08 -58.03
CA GLY A 641 54.35 51.21 -58.50
C GLY A 641 53.91 52.10 -57.32
N GLU A 642 54.83 52.40 -56.40
CA GLU A 642 54.61 52.65 -54.96
C GLU A 642 53.48 53.65 -54.59
N SER A 643 53.20 54.67 -55.39
CA SER A 643 52.08 55.61 -55.14
C SER A 643 50.70 55.10 -55.61
N LEU A 644 50.67 54.28 -56.66
CA LEU A 644 49.47 53.51 -57.02
C LEU A 644 49.34 52.30 -56.11
N GLU A 645 50.44 51.64 -55.72
CA GLU A 645 50.44 50.49 -54.82
C GLU A 645 49.82 50.80 -53.46
N GLU A 646 49.98 51.99 -52.87
CA GLU A 646 49.29 52.28 -51.60
C GLU A 646 47.77 52.38 -51.78
N LYS A 647 47.28 53.10 -52.79
CA LYS A 647 45.84 53.21 -53.08
C LYS A 647 45.24 51.89 -53.54
N ILE A 648 45.95 51.12 -54.36
CA ILE A 648 45.56 49.77 -54.78
C ILE A 648 45.64 48.81 -53.59
N SER A 649 46.64 48.92 -52.70
CA SER A 649 46.72 48.11 -51.47
C SER A 649 45.56 48.40 -50.54
N ASN A 650 45.17 49.66 -50.36
CA ASN A 650 44.04 50.02 -49.51
C ASN A 650 42.70 49.60 -50.14
N LEU A 651 42.49 49.82 -51.44
CA LEU A 651 41.31 49.31 -52.16
C LEU A 651 41.29 47.77 -52.25
N LEU A 652 42.44 47.09 -52.28
CA LEU A 652 42.52 45.62 -52.22
C LEU A 652 42.27 45.11 -50.80
N LYS A 653 42.81 45.75 -49.75
CA LYS A 653 42.49 45.43 -48.35
C LYS A 653 41.00 45.60 -48.09
N GLU A 654 40.38 46.66 -48.62
CA GLU A 654 38.96 46.92 -48.49
C GLU A 654 38.12 45.94 -49.33
N LYS A 655 38.51 45.67 -50.58
CA LYS A 655 37.89 44.60 -51.39
C LYS A 655 38.00 43.22 -50.72
N ILE A 656 39.15 42.87 -50.15
CA ILE A 656 39.36 41.62 -49.41
C ILE A 656 38.46 41.58 -48.17
N ARG A 657 38.43 42.65 -47.37
CA ARG A 657 37.50 42.78 -46.22
C ARG A 657 36.05 42.59 -46.64
N LEU A 658 35.62 43.23 -47.74
CA LEU A 658 34.27 43.11 -48.29
C LEU A 658 33.97 41.69 -48.81
N THR A 659 34.89 41.08 -49.56
CA THR A 659 34.79 39.69 -50.03
C THR A 659 34.78 38.69 -48.86
N ASP A 660 35.49 38.98 -47.76
CA ASP A 660 35.50 38.13 -46.57
C ASP A 660 34.26 38.35 -45.67
N THR A 661 33.68 39.54 -45.66
CA THR A 661 32.31 39.73 -45.11
C THR A 661 31.26 39.06 -45.98
N GLU A 662 31.39 39.08 -47.31
CA GLU A 662 30.49 38.37 -48.23
C GLU A 662 30.57 36.86 -48.02
N LYS A 663 31.78 36.28 -47.91
CA LYS A 663 31.98 34.87 -47.53
C LYS A 663 31.36 34.53 -46.18
N ARG A 664 31.59 35.36 -45.14
CA ARG A 664 31.01 35.14 -43.81
C ARG A 664 29.49 35.18 -43.84
N LEU A 665 28.90 36.21 -44.46
CA LEU A 665 27.45 36.33 -44.64
C LEU A 665 26.87 35.18 -45.46
N LYS A 666 27.59 34.68 -46.47
CA LYS A 666 27.16 33.54 -47.28
C LYS A 666 27.18 32.23 -46.48
N VAL A 667 28.22 31.99 -45.69
CA VAL A 667 28.27 30.84 -44.75
C VAL A 667 27.16 30.95 -43.72
N GLU A 668 26.90 32.15 -43.19
CA GLU A 668 25.82 32.37 -42.22
C GLU A 668 24.43 32.13 -42.83
N ILE A 669 24.20 32.57 -44.07
CA ILE A 669 22.98 32.28 -44.83
C ILE A 669 22.85 30.78 -45.12
N GLU A 670 23.94 30.07 -45.44
CA GLU A 670 23.96 28.61 -45.62
C GLU A 670 23.58 27.90 -44.30
N ASN A 671 24.18 28.30 -43.18
CA ASN A 671 23.88 27.78 -41.83
C ASN A 671 22.41 28.02 -41.46
N LEU A 672 21.88 29.23 -41.67
CA LEU A 672 20.49 29.59 -41.38
C LEU A 672 19.50 28.83 -42.29
N MET A 673 19.88 28.51 -43.54
CA MET A 673 19.08 27.64 -44.40
C MET A 673 19.09 26.17 -43.93
N VAL A 674 20.21 25.66 -43.43
CA VAL A 674 20.30 24.32 -42.84
C VAL A 674 19.47 24.23 -41.57
N GLU A 675 19.60 25.18 -40.64
CA GLU A 675 18.85 25.18 -39.38
C GLU A 675 17.34 25.37 -39.63
N LYS A 676 16.94 26.24 -40.58
CA LYS A 676 15.53 26.37 -40.99
C LYS A 676 14.98 25.09 -41.64
N LYS A 677 15.81 24.34 -42.38
CA LYS A 677 15.42 23.06 -42.97
C LYS A 677 15.28 21.95 -41.92
N LYS A 678 16.12 21.97 -40.89
CA LYS A 678 16.03 21.12 -39.70
C LYS A 678 14.74 21.42 -38.91
N GLN A 679 14.50 22.69 -38.55
CA GLN A 679 13.26 23.12 -37.90
C GLN A 679 11.98 22.73 -38.67
N ALA A 680 12.02 22.78 -40.01
CA ALA A 680 10.91 22.32 -40.85
C ALA A 680 10.72 20.79 -40.84
N SER A 681 11.79 20.01 -40.62
CA SER A 681 11.71 18.56 -40.39
C SER A 681 11.16 18.24 -39.01
N ASP A 682 11.63 18.96 -37.99
CA ASP A 682 11.22 18.78 -36.58
C ASP A 682 9.72 19.11 -36.40
N LEU A 683 9.24 20.20 -37.03
CA LEU A 683 7.82 20.53 -37.12
C LEU A 683 7.00 19.46 -37.85
N ARG A 684 7.57 18.79 -38.86
CA ARG A 684 6.86 17.71 -39.57
C ARG A 684 6.69 16.49 -38.67
N MET A 685 7.76 16.07 -37.98
CA MET A 685 7.70 14.95 -37.02
C MET A 685 6.75 15.24 -35.85
N ALA A 686 6.72 16.49 -35.36
CA ALA A 686 5.77 16.91 -34.34
C ALA A 686 4.30 16.84 -34.81
N ALA A 687 4.03 17.20 -36.08
CA ALA A 687 2.70 17.08 -36.67
C ALA A 687 2.29 15.62 -36.94
N GLU A 688 3.23 14.77 -37.39
CA GLU A 688 3.03 13.32 -37.54
C GLU A 688 2.66 12.68 -36.19
N LYS A 689 3.44 12.97 -35.14
CA LYS A 689 3.20 12.44 -33.78
C LYS A 689 1.93 13.00 -33.11
N LEU A 690 1.50 14.22 -33.45
CA LEU A 690 0.19 14.74 -33.03
C LEU A 690 -0.96 13.95 -33.68
N SER A 691 -0.84 13.57 -34.95
CA SER A 691 -1.84 12.75 -35.63
C SER A 691 -1.94 11.34 -35.04
N GLU A 692 -0.81 10.76 -34.62
CA GLU A 692 -0.76 9.47 -33.91
C GLU A 692 -1.49 9.57 -32.57
N LEU A 693 -1.19 10.60 -31.75
CA LEU A 693 -1.84 10.84 -30.46
C LEU A 693 -3.35 11.13 -30.58
N GLU A 694 -3.81 11.81 -31.64
CA GLU A 694 -5.25 11.97 -31.89
C GLU A 694 -5.93 10.65 -32.27
N GLN A 695 -5.25 9.78 -33.02
CA GLN A 695 -5.74 8.44 -33.34
C GLN A 695 -5.81 7.54 -32.10
N GLU A 696 -4.78 7.57 -31.23
CA GLU A 696 -4.79 6.88 -29.93
C GLU A 696 -5.91 7.39 -29.01
N ARG A 697 -6.10 8.72 -28.91
CA ARG A 697 -7.22 9.29 -28.14
C ARG A 697 -8.57 8.79 -28.65
N SER A 698 -8.70 8.58 -29.97
CA SER A 698 -9.90 8.01 -30.58
C SER A 698 -10.12 6.54 -30.21
N THR A 699 -9.08 5.70 -30.25
CA THR A 699 -9.18 4.27 -29.87
C THR A 699 -9.38 4.07 -28.36
N PHE A 700 -8.76 4.91 -27.52
CA PHE A 700 -9.05 4.95 -26.08
C PHE A 700 -10.50 5.41 -25.82
N GLY A 701 -11.00 6.42 -26.52
CA GLY A 701 -12.40 6.84 -26.44
C GLY A 701 -13.39 5.73 -26.79
N ALA A 702 -13.11 4.95 -27.84
CA ALA A 702 -13.91 3.78 -28.20
C ALA A 702 -13.84 2.66 -27.14
N SER A 703 -12.65 2.42 -26.56
CA SER A 703 -12.45 1.41 -25.52
C SER A 703 -13.17 1.78 -24.22
N LEU A 704 -13.12 3.05 -23.79
CA LEU A 704 -13.89 3.56 -22.65
C LEU A 704 -15.40 3.41 -22.88
N ASN A 705 -15.89 3.71 -24.08
CA ASN A 705 -17.30 3.56 -24.44
C ASN A 705 -17.77 2.09 -24.46
N ASN A 706 -16.84 1.13 -24.60
CA ASN A 706 -17.16 -0.30 -24.45
C ASN A 706 -17.13 -0.73 -22.98
N LEU A 707 -16.12 -0.30 -22.22
CA LEU A 707 -16.06 -0.54 -20.76
C LEU A 707 -17.26 0.06 -20.01
N GLU A 708 -17.80 1.18 -20.48
CA GLU A 708 -19.04 1.78 -19.97
C GLU A 708 -20.26 0.87 -20.21
N LYS A 709 -20.39 0.28 -21.40
CA LYS A 709 -21.46 -0.70 -21.68
C LYS A 709 -21.30 -1.99 -20.88
N ASP A 710 -20.06 -2.46 -20.70
CA ASP A 710 -19.78 -3.63 -19.89
C ASP A 710 -20.08 -3.37 -18.41
N ARG A 711 -19.77 -2.18 -17.88
CA ARG A 711 -20.21 -1.72 -16.55
C ARG A 711 -21.73 -1.75 -16.44
N ASP A 712 -22.44 -1.07 -17.34
CA ASP A 712 -23.90 -0.97 -17.28
C ASP A 712 -24.59 -2.34 -17.41
N SER A 713 -24.00 -3.26 -18.18
CA SER A 713 -24.41 -4.67 -18.27
C SER A 713 -24.18 -5.42 -16.94
N LYS A 714 -23.03 -5.21 -16.28
CA LYS A 714 -22.74 -5.80 -14.97
C LYS A 714 -23.56 -5.20 -13.82
N ASP A 715 -23.92 -3.93 -13.89
CA ASP A 715 -24.88 -3.33 -12.96
C ASP A 715 -26.29 -3.90 -13.17
N ALA A 716 -26.68 -4.25 -14.41
CA ALA A 716 -27.92 -4.97 -14.66
C ALA A 716 -27.89 -6.40 -14.09
N GLU A 717 -26.82 -7.17 -14.30
CA GLU A 717 -26.62 -8.49 -13.68
C GLU A 717 -26.65 -8.41 -12.15
N LEU A 718 -25.97 -7.42 -11.55
CA LEU A 718 -25.92 -7.20 -10.11
C LEU A 718 -27.32 -6.91 -9.52
N ASN A 719 -28.15 -6.13 -10.21
CA ASN A 719 -29.52 -5.85 -9.78
C ASN A 719 -30.45 -7.09 -9.89
N ILE A 720 -30.22 -7.97 -10.87
CA ILE A 720 -30.92 -9.27 -10.96
C ILE A 720 -30.53 -10.15 -9.77
N LEU A 721 -29.23 -10.36 -9.53
CA LEU A 721 -28.72 -11.16 -8.41
C LEU A 721 -29.18 -10.61 -7.04
N LYS A 722 -29.27 -9.29 -6.89
CA LYS A 722 -29.79 -8.63 -5.69
C LYS A 722 -31.29 -8.91 -5.49
N THR A 723 -32.05 -9.00 -6.58
CA THR A 723 -33.47 -9.40 -6.54
C THR A 723 -33.64 -10.87 -6.19
N GLU A 724 -32.80 -11.75 -6.73
CA GLU A 724 -32.78 -13.18 -6.38
C GLU A 724 -32.40 -13.40 -4.91
N MET A 725 -31.43 -12.65 -4.36
CA MET A 725 -31.11 -12.70 -2.93
C MET A 725 -32.29 -12.28 -2.02
N ILE A 726 -33.11 -11.31 -2.44
CA ILE A 726 -34.32 -10.92 -1.70
C ILE A 726 -35.34 -12.07 -1.73
N ASN A 727 -35.59 -12.65 -2.90
CA ASN A 727 -36.50 -13.80 -3.05
C ASN A 727 -36.05 -15.00 -2.19
N ILE A 728 -34.76 -15.33 -2.21
CA ILE A 728 -34.17 -16.41 -1.37
C ILE A 728 -34.29 -16.07 0.12
N SER A 729 -34.14 -14.80 0.51
CA SER A 729 -34.36 -14.36 1.90
C SER A 729 -35.80 -14.57 2.34
N ASP A 730 -36.79 -14.23 1.52
CA ASP A 730 -38.22 -14.40 1.85
C ASP A 730 -38.67 -15.86 1.79
N GLU A 731 -38.13 -16.66 0.86
CA GLU A 731 -38.27 -18.12 0.89
C GLU A 731 -37.73 -18.73 2.19
N ASN A 732 -36.57 -18.26 2.68
CA ASN A 732 -35.97 -18.80 3.90
C ASN A 732 -36.76 -18.38 5.15
N LYS A 733 -37.30 -17.16 5.22
CA LYS A 733 -38.26 -16.76 6.27
C LYS A 733 -39.51 -17.67 6.27
N ASN A 734 -40.01 -18.07 5.10
CA ASN A 734 -41.13 -19.00 4.99
C ASN A 734 -40.75 -20.42 5.46
N LYS A 735 -39.56 -20.91 5.09
CA LYS A 735 -39.01 -22.19 5.57
C LYS A 735 -38.82 -22.19 7.09
N ASP A 736 -38.33 -21.09 7.67
CA ASP A 736 -38.22 -20.92 9.13
C ASP A 736 -39.60 -20.95 9.81
N GLY A 737 -40.63 -20.35 9.20
CA GLY A 737 -42.01 -20.44 9.68
C GLY A 737 -42.54 -21.89 9.70
N ILE A 738 -42.25 -22.66 8.65
CA ILE A 738 -42.60 -24.09 8.56
C ILE A 738 -41.80 -24.90 9.58
N ILE A 739 -40.49 -24.67 9.73
CA ILE A 739 -39.63 -25.34 10.72
C ILE A 739 -40.12 -25.09 12.15
N ASN A 740 -40.49 -23.85 12.49
CA ASN A 740 -41.04 -23.53 13.81
C ASN A 740 -42.41 -24.21 14.05
N SER A 741 -43.23 -24.35 13.00
CA SER A 741 -44.52 -25.05 13.09
C SER A 741 -44.33 -26.55 13.31
N LEU A 742 -43.48 -27.21 12.52
CA LEU A 742 -43.11 -28.62 12.69
C LEU A 742 -42.45 -28.88 14.04
N LYS A 743 -41.66 -27.93 14.55
CA LYS A 743 -41.02 -28.04 15.88
C LYS A 743 -42.04 -27.97 17.02
N ALA A 744 -43.12 -27.20 16.87
CA ALA A 744 -44.23 -27.22 17.83
C ALA A 744 -44.98 -28.57 17.78
N GLU A 745 -45.24 -29.09 16.58
CA GLU A 745 -45.89 -30.40 16.39
C GLU A 745 -45.06 -31.55 16.98
N VAL A 746 -43.73 -31.55 16.77
CA VAL A 746 -42.81 -32.51 17.40
C VAL A 746 -42.85 -32.41 18.93
N ASN A 747 -42.81 -31.21 19.51
CA ASN A 747 -42.87 -31.04 20.97
C ASN A 747 -44.16 -31.63 21.58
N GLU A 748 -45.30 -31.48 20.89
CA GLU A 748 -46.58 -32.01 21.36
C GLU A 748 -46.63 -33.55 21.25
N LEU A 749 -46.04 -34.12 20.18
CA LEU A 749 -45.87 -35.57 20.02
C LEU A 749 -44.86 -36.19 21.02
N GLU A 750 -43.80 -35.47 21.38
CA GLU A 750 -42.87 -35.92 22.44
C GLU A 750 -43.56 -35.94 23.82
N LYS A 751 -44.43 -34.96 24.08
CA LYS A 751 -45.26 -34.94 25.29
C LYS A 751 -46.30 -36.06 25.30
N GLU A 752 -46.97 -36.34 24.18
CA GLU A 752 -47.89 -37.49 24.08
C GLU A 752 -47.14 -38.82 24.26
N ARG A 753 -45.91 -38.96 23.71
CA ARG A 753 -45.03 -40.11 23.99
C ARG A 753 -44.75 -40.24 25.49
N ASP A 754 -44.37 -39.16 26.17
CA ASP A 754 -44.00 -39.20 27.59
C ASP A 754 -45.21 -39.53 28.49
N ASP A 755 -46.40 -39.00 28.18
CA ASP A 755 -47.66 -39.39 28.82
C ASP A 755 -47.97 -40.89 28.58
N LYS A 756 -47.69 -41.42 27.38
CA LYS A 756 -47.85 -42.85 27.05
C LYS A 756 -46.82 -43.75 27.73
N ASP A 757 -45.58 -43.30 27.92
CA ASP A 757 -44.58 -44.03 28.69
C ASP A 757 -44.93 -44.07 30.19
N VAL A 758 -45.55 -43.02 30.73
CA VAL A 758 -46.12 -43.06 32.09
C VAL A 758 -47.24 -44.11 32.18
N GLU A 759 -48.19 -44.11 31.24
CA GLU A 759 -49.28 -45.10 31.17
C GLU A 759 -48.76 -46.54 31.03
N LEU A 760 -47.74 -46.76 30.19
CA LEU A 760 -47.06 -48.05 30.02
C LEU A 760 -46.37 -48.53 31.31
N ASN A 761 -45.72 -47.62 32.06
CA ASN A 761 -45.08 -47.97 33.33
C ASN A 761 -46.10 -48.28 34.44
N VAL A 762 -47.30 -47.67 34.43
CA VAL A 762 -48.41 -48.07 35.32
C VAL A 762 -48.86 -49.49 34.97
N LEU A 763 -49.21 -49.77 33.71
CA LEU A 763 -49.62 -51.11 33.25
C LEU A 763 -48.57 -52.19 33.56
N LYS A 764 -47.28 -51.88 33.39
CA LYS A 764 -46.16 -52.76 33.72
C LYS A 764 -46.07 -53.07 35.22
N THR A 765 -46.42 -52.10 36.07
CA THR A 765 -46.49 -52.28 37.53
C THR A 765 -47.67 -53.16 37.92
N GLU A 766 -48.83 -52.96 37.29
CA GLU A 766 -50.01 -53.83 37.47
C GLU A 766 -49.74 -55.28 37.02
N MET A 767 -49.08 -55.48 35.87
CA MET A 767 -48.63 -56.80 35.42
C MET A 767 -47.66 -57.47 36.42
N MET A 768 -46.80 -56.70 37.08
CA MET A 768 -45.88 -57.25 38.09
C MET A 768 -46.64 -57.69 39.36
N ASN A 769 -47.62 -56.91 39.81
CA ASN A 769 -48.52 -57.28 40.90
C ASN A 769 -49.32 -58.56 40.57
N ILE A 770 -49.86 -58.66 39.36
CA ILE A 770 -50.58 -59.85 38.87
C ILE A 770 -49.65 -61.08 38.82
N ALA A 771 -48.38 -60.91 38.45
CA ALA A 771 -47.40 -61.98 38.45
C ALA A 771 -47.06 -62.46 39.87
N ASP A 772 -46.97 -61.58 40.85
CA ASP A 772 -46.77 -61.95 42.27
C ASP A 772 -48.01 -62.57 42.90
N GLU A 773 -49.22 -62.13 42.53
CA GLU A 773 -50.45 -62.87 42.81
C GLU A 773 -50.45 -64.28 42.21
N SER A 774 -49.93 -64.45 40.99
CA SER A 774 -49.81 -65.77 40.35
C SER A 774 -48.87 -66.67 41.15
N LYS A 775 -47.69 -66.19 41.55
CA LYS A 775 -46.75 -66.95 42.41
C LYS A 775 -47.39 -67.36 43.73
N ASN A 776 -48.23 -66.52 44.32
CA ASN A 776 -48.99 -66.86 45.52
C ASN A 776 -50.04 -67.96 45.25
N LYS A 777 -50.77 -67.86 44.13
CA LYS A 777 -51.71 -68.90 43.68
C LYS A 777 -50.98 -70.22 43.38
N ASP A 778 -49.79 -70.19 42.77
CA ASP A 778 -48.94 -71.36 42.54
C ASP A 778 -48.43 -71.98 43.85
N SER A 779 -48.09 -71.16 44.86
CA SER A 779 -47.74 -71.64 46.20
C SER A 779 -48.92 -72.40 46.86
N ILE A 780 -50.13 -71.82 46.78
CA ILE A 780 -51.37 -72.46 47.26
C ILE A 780 -51.66 -73.76 46.48
N ILE A 781 -51.53 -73.74 45.15
CA ILE A 781 -51.69 -74.94 44.30
C ILE A 781 -50.69 -76.03 44.70
N ASN A 782 -49.43 -75.69 44.97
CA ASN A 782 -48.43 -76.67 45.40
C ASN A 782 -48.73 -77.23 46.81
N SER A 783 -49.28 -76.42 47.72
CA SER A 783 -49.76 -76.89 49.03
C SER A 783 -50.93 -77.87 48.88
N LEU A 784 -51.96 -77.51 48.11
CA LEU A 784 -53.10 -78.38 47.81
C LEU A 784 -52.67 -79.67 47.08
N LYS A 785 -51.66 -79.59 46.21
CA LYS A 785 -51.07 -80.74 45.50
C LYS A 785 -50.28 -81.66 46.42
N ALA A 786 -49.69 -81.14 47.49
CA ALA A 786 -49.09 -81.93 48.57
C ALA A 786 -50.18 -82.63 49.42
N GLU A 787 -51.26 -81.95 49.78
CA GLU A 787 -52.41 -82.57 50.47
C GLU A 787 -53.06 -83.68 49.62
N ILE A 788 -53.32 -83.41 48.33
CA ILE A 788 -53.78 -84.43 47.38
C ILE A 788 -52.80 -85.61 47.29
N SER A 789 -51.48 -85.37 47.39
CA SER A 789 -50.49 -86.44 47.44
C SER A 789 -50.49 -87.23 48.76
N MET A 790 -50.96 -86.66 49.87
CA MET A 790 -51.17 -87.39 51.13
C MET A 790 -52.44 -88.24 51.05
N SER A 791 -53.57 -87.67 50.64
CA SER A 791 -54.80 -88.44 50.46
C SER A 791 -54.73 -89.45 49.31
N LYS A 792 -53.81 -89.26 48.35
CA LYS A 792 -53.47 -90.32 47.38
C LYS A 792 -52.73 -91.49 48.05
N LYS A 793 -51.83 -91.25 49.01
CA LYS A 793 -51.21 -92.33 49.80
C LYS A 793 -52.20 -93.04 50.72
N GLU A 794 -53.18 -92.32 51.28
CA GLU A 794 -54.31 -92.92 51.99
C GLU A 794 -55.14 -93.81 51.04
N ASN A 795 -55.45 -93.31 49.82
CA ASN A 795 -56.10 -94.12 48.79
C ASN A 795 -55.25 -95.30 48.30
N GLU A 796 -53.92 -95.22 48.28
CA GLU A 796 -53.04 -96.37 47.98
C GLU A 796 -53.04 -97.40 49.13
N SER A 797 -53.21 -96.95 50.38
CA SER A 797 -53.46 -97.82 51.54
C SER A 797 -54.86 -98.46 51.53
N LEU A 798 -55.87 -97.77 50.98
CA LEU A 798 -57.20 -98.34 50.75
C LEU A 798 -57.20 -99.29 49.56
N CYS A 799 -56.49 -98.97 48.48
CA CYS A 799 -56.28 -99.87 47.34
C CYS A 799 -55.58 -101.16 47.77
N THR A 800 -54.63 -101.14 48.71
CA THR A 800 -54.03 -102.38 49.23
C THR A 800 -54.98 -103.20 50.14
N GLN A 801 -56.02 -102.59 50.73
CA GLN A 801 -57.15 -103.35 51.30
C GLN A 801 -58.05 -103.92 50.20
N VAL A 802 -58.34 -103.15 49.13
CA VAL A 802 -59.17 -103.59 48.00
C VAL A 802 -58.48 -104.70 47.17
N SER A 803 -57.16 -104.68 47.01
CA SER A 803 -56.39 -105.77 46.38
C SER A 803 -56.50 -107.09 47.15
N LYS A 804 -56.85 -107.04 48.44
CA LYS A 804 -57.14 -108.22 49.27
C LYS A 804 -58.57 -108.75 49.08
N LEU A 805 -59.45 -107.98 48.43
CA LEU A 805 -60.83 -108.36 48.08
C LEU A 805 -60.98 -108.67 46.58
N MET A 806 -60.11 -108.13 45.72
CA MET A 806 -60.10 -108.40 44.28
C MET A 806 -59.52 -109.78 43.89
N ALA A 807 -59.03 -110.57 44.85
CA ALA A 807 -58.51 -111.92 44.60
C ALA A 807 -59.62 -112.95 44.28
N ASP A 808 -60.88 -112.68 44.65
CA ASP A 808 -61.99 -113.65 44.60
C ASP A 808 -62.87 -113.56 43.33
N LEU A 809 -62.60 -112.64 42.40
CA LEU A 809 -63.41 -112.45 41.19
C LEU A 809 -62.67 -112.85 39.91
N SER A 810 -63.05 -114.03 39.40
CA SER A 810 -62.35 -114.79 38.37
C SER A 810 -62.81 -114.49 36.93
N ALA A 811 -61.82 -114.30 36.04
CA ALA A 811 -61.79 -114.68 34.62
C ALA A 811 -62.70 -113.96 33.57
N VAL A 812 -62.39 -114.30 32.30
CA VAL A 812 -63.13 -114.05 31.03
C VAL A 812 -63.00 -112.64 30.41
N ASN A 813 -62.91 -112.47 29.08
CA ASN A 813 -62.10 -113.19 28.07
C ASN A 813 -61.89 -112.29 26.81
N GLU A 814 -60.84 -112.63 26.06
CA GLU A 814 -60.45 -112.27 24.69
C GLU A 814 -61.45 -111.76 23.60
N ASN A 815 -60.90 -110.88 22.74
CA ASN A 815 -60.89 -110.89 21.25
C ASN A 815 -62.07 -110.43 20.34
N SER A 816 -61.71 -109.51 19.42
CA SER A 816 -61.81 -109.59 17.94
C SER A 816 -62.65 -108.58 17.13
N ALA A 817 -62.02 -108.08 16.04
CA ALA A 817 -62.58 -107.62 14.75
C ALA A 817 -63.51 -106.35 14.73
N ASN A 818 -63.71 -105.65 13.59
CA ASN A 818 -63.16 -105.81 12.23
C ASN A 818 -62.91 -104.46 11.51
N ASP A 819 -62.47 -104.52 10.24
CA ASP A 819 -62.27 -103.40 9.31
C ASP A 819 -63.46 -102.45 9.12
N ASP A 820 -63.13 -101.16 8.98
CA ASP A 820 -63.93 -100.13 8.28
C ASP A 820 -63.05 -98.90 7.92
N GLY A 821 -62.06 -98.58 8.78
CA GLY A 821 -61.24 -97.36 8.72
C GLY A 821 -60.20 -97.22 7.60
N ILE A 822 -60.27 -98.00 6.51
CA ILE A 822 -59.33 -97.90 5.38
C ILE A 822 -59.85 -96.93 4.29
N ILE A 823 -61.17 -96.92 4.03
CA ILE A 823 -61.75 -96.12 2.94
C ILE A 823 -61.70 -94.61 3.27
N GLN A 824 -61.98 -94.24 4.52
CA GLN A 824 -61.94 -92.83 4.97
C GLN A 824 -60.54 -92.20 4.78
N LYS A 825 -59.48 -92.91 5.19
CA LYS A 825 -58.10 -92.41 5.15
C LYS A 825 -57.62 -92.00 3.76
N VAL A 826 -58.11 -92.64 2.70
CA VAL A 826 -57.72 -92.29 1.32
C VAL A 826 -58.36 -90.97 0.87
N GLN A 827 -59.56 -90.64 1.34
CA GLN A 827 -60.19 -89.34 1.09
C GLN A 827 -59.55 -88.23 1.94
N ASP A 828 -59.20 -88.52 3.19
CA ASP A 828 -58.50 -87.58 4.07
C ASP A 828 -57.10 -87.22 3.52
N ILE A 829 -56.32 -88.20 3.06
CA ILE A 829 -54.99 -87.95 2.47
C ILE A 829 -55.09 -87.08 1.21
N ASN A 830 -56.00 -87.40 0.29
CA ASN A 830 -56.12 -86.68 -0.98
C ASN A 830 -56.66 -85.24 -0.81
N THR A 831 -57.44 -84.98 0.25
CA THR A 831 -57.88 -83.61 0.59
C THR A 831 -56.77 -82.81 1.29
N VAL A 832 -55.99 -83.45 2.17
CA VAL A 832 -54.81 -82.84 2.82
C VAL A 832 -53.73 -82.45 1.79
N ASP A 833 -53.45 -83.27 0.79
CA ASP A 833 -52.46 -82.92 -0.23
C ASP A 833 -52.92 -81.78 -1.16
N ILE A 834 -54.23 -81.66 -1.42
CA ILE A 834 -54.77 -80.51 -2.18
C ILE A 834 -54.64 -79.21 -1.36
N THR A 835 -55.02 -79.20 -0.08
CA THR A 835 -54.86 -77.99 0.76
C THR A 835 -53.39 -77.63 0.98
N ARG A 836 -52.52 -78.63 1.15
CA ARG A 836 -51.07 -78.41 1.27
C ARG A 836 -50.46 -77.79 0.01
N ASN A 837 -50.82 -78.27 -1.18
CA ASN A 837 -50.36 -77.67 -2.44
C ASN A 837 -50.89 -76.25 -2.63
N GLN A 838 -52.17 -75.97 -2.32
CA GLN A 838 -52.72 -74.62 -2.33
C GLN A 838 -52.04 -73.66 -1.33
N GLN A 839 -51.47 -74.20 -0.24
CA GLN A 839 -50.73 -73.42 0.74
C GLN A 839 -49.31 -73.12 0.26
N TYR A 840 -48.63 -74.10 -0.36
CA TYR A 840 -47.35 -73.84 -1.04
C TYR A 840 -47.47 -72.87 -2.22
N GLU A 841 -48.57 -72.89 -2.99
CA GLU A 841 -48.81 -71.90 -4.05
C GLU A 841 -48.90 -70.47 -3.50
N LYS A 842 -49.55 -70.28 -2.33
CA LYS A 842 -49.60 -68.98 -1.64
C LYS A 842 -48.23 -68.54 -1.13
N GLU A 843 -47.50 -69.41 -0.43
CA GLU A 843 -46.14 -69.11 0.04
C GLU A 843 -45.22 -68.74 -1.15
N ILE A 844 -45.37 -69.42 -2.29
CA ILE A 844 -44.63 -69.12 -3.52
C ILE A 844 -45.01 -67.76 -4.12
N ASP A 845 -46.27 -67.33 -4.05
CA ASP A 845 -46.71 -66.00 -4.53
C ASP A 845 -46.36 -64.86 -3.56
N GLU A 846 -46.41 -65.11 -2.25
CA GLU A 846 -45.94 -64.19 -1.21
C GLU A 846 -44.42 -63.95 -1.36
N LEU A 847 -43.62 -65.02 -1.50
CA LEU A 847 -42.18 -64.94 -1.76
C LEU A 847 -41.84 -64.28 -3.11
N LYS A 848 -42.72 -64.36 -4.12
CA LYS A 848 -42.55 -63.60 -5.39
C LYS A 848 -42.71 -62.10 -5.15
N GLU A 849 -43.70 -61.67 -4.37
CA GLU A 849 -43.92 -60.23 -4.15
C GLU A 849 -42.92 -59.64 -3.15
N GLU A 850 -42.47 -60.38 -2.12
CA GLU A 850 -41.30 -59.98 -1.31
C GLU A 850 -40.06 -59.78 -2.18
N LYS A 851 -39.76 -60.73 -3.08
CA LYS A 851 -38.67 -60.62 -4.05
C LYS A 851 -38.86 -59.39 -4.97
N ASN A 852 -40.07 -59.11 -5.43
CA ASN A 852 -40.35 -57.93 -6.25
C ASN A 852 -40.15 -56.63 -5.45
N GLN A 853 -40.56 -56.59 -4.19
CA GLN A 853 -40.40 -55.46 -3.28
C GLN A 853 -38.92 -55.20 -2.98
N ALA A 854 -38.13 -56.24 -2.68
CA ALA A 854 -36.68 -56.16 -2.53
C ALA A 854 -36.01 -55.68 -3.83
N LEU A 855 -36.46 -56.14 -4.99
CA LEU A 855 -35.94 -55.69 -6.30
C LEU A 855 -36.26 -54.21 -6.57
N ARG A 856 -37.44 -53.71 -6.16
CA ARG A 856 -37.79 -52.28 -6.21
C ARG A 856 -36.86 -51.46 -5.30
N GLN A 857 -36.60 -51.91 -4.07
CA GLN A 857 -35.66 -51.26 -3.15
C GLN A 857 -34.22 -51.22 -3.68
N ILE A 858 -33.72 -52.33 -4.24
CA ILE A 858 -32.37 -52.41 -4.85
C ILE A 858 -32.22 -51.41 -6.01
N ASN A 859 -33.28 -51.19 -6.80
CA ASN A 859 -33.25 -50.22 -7.89
C ASN A 859 -33.31 -48.76 -7.40
N LEU A 860 -34.04 -48.48 -6.31
CA LEU A 860 -34.03 -47.16 -5.65
C LEU A 860 -32.63 -46.83 -5.09
N LEU A 861 -32.04 -47.76 -4.33
CA LEU A 861 -30.68 -47.61 -3.78
C LEU A 861 -29.62 -47.44 -4.88
N LYS A 862 -29.79 -48.07 -6.05
CA LYS A 862 -28.91 -47.84 -7.22
C LYS A 862 -29.00 -46.42 -7.77
N LEU A 863 -30.19 -45.82 -7.79
CA LEU A 863 -30.36 -44.43 -8.25
C LEU A 863 -29.74 -43.45 -7.25
N GLU A 864 -29.94 -43.70 -5.95
CA GLU A 864 -29.34 -42.90 -4.87
C GLU A 864 -27.81 -42.96 -4.89
N VAL A 865 -27.21 -44.15 -5.08
CA VAL A 865 -25.76 -44.31 -5.24
C VAL A 865 -25.22 -43.61 -6.51
N LEU A 866 -25.97 -43.62 -7.61
CA LEU A 866 -25.60 -42.87 -8.82
C LEU A 866 -25.63 -41.34 -8.58
N GLU A 867 -26.62 -40.84 -7.85
CA GLU A 867 -26.72 -39.41 -7.56
C GLU A 867 -25.67 -38.94 -6.52
N LEU A 868 -25.37 -39.78 -5.52
CA LEU A 868 -24.25 -39.55 -4.60
C LEU A 868 -22.90 -39.56 -5.32
N SER A 869 -22.69 -40.48 -6.26
CA SER A 869 -21.48 -40.52 -7.11
C SER A 869 -21.33 -39.26 -7.98
N LYS A 870 -22.44 -38.75 -8.54
CA LYS A 870 -22.46 -37.46 -9.26
C LYS A 870 -22.07 -36.29 -8.36
N LYS A 871 -22.68 -36.19 -7.17
CA LYS A 871 -22.37 -35.16 -6.16
C LYS A 871 -20.94 -35.25 -5.64
N GLN A 872 -20.36 -36.46 -5.56
CA GLN A 872 -18.95 -36.64 -5.23
C GLN A 872 -18.04 -36.05 -6.33
N GLY A 873 -18.31 -36.30 -7.60
CA GLY A 873 -17.55 -35.71 -8.71
C GLY A 873 -17.62 -34.17 -8.75
N GLU A 874 -18.79 -33.61 -8.43
CA GLU A 874 -19.00 -32.15 -8.32
C GLU A 874 -18.24 -31.54 -7.13
N ASN A 875 -18.17 -32.26 -5.99
CA ASN A 875 -17.32 -31.89 -4.86
C ASN A 875 -15.82 -32.02 -5.19
N GLU A 876 -15.39 -33.05 -5.92
CA GLU A 876 -13.98 -33.23 -6.30
C GLU A 876 -13.51 -32.14 -7.28
N GLY A 877 -14.39 -31.67 -8.16
CA GLY A 877 -14.16 -30.49 -9.00
C GLY A 877 -13.97 -29.21 -8.17
N THR A 878 -14.96 -28.86 -7.33
CA THR A 878 -14.90 -27.65 -6.51
C THR A 878 -13.75 -27.64 -5.50
N VAL A 879 -13.39 -28.79 -4.92
CA VAL A 879 -12.19 -28.94 -4.08
C VAL A 879 -10.90 -28.74 -4.88
N SER A 880 -10.87 -29.12 -6.16
CA SER A 880 -9.71 -28.89 -7.04
C SER A 880 -9.55 -27.41 -7.39
N GLU A 881 -10.65 -26.72 -7.73
CA GLU A 881 -10.66 -25.27 -7.92
C GLU A 881 -10.25 -24.51 -6.65
N ALA A 882 -10.75 -24.92 -5.48
CA ALA A 882 -10.38 -24.32 -4.20
C ALA A 882 -8.88 -24.48 -3.89
N LYS A 883 -8.29 -25.65 -4.17
CA LYS A 883 -6.84 -25.86 -4.08
C LYS A 883 -6.06 -24.96 -5.05
N GLN A 884 -6.53 -24.81 -6.28
CA GLN A 884 -5.86 -23.96 -7.28
C GLN A 884 -5.92 -22.47 -6.91
N ARG A 885 -7.06 -21.99 -6.39
CA ARG A 885 -7.17 -20.63 -5.81
C ARG A 885 -6.27 -20.45 -4.59
N SER A 886 -6.17 -21.47 -3.73
CA SER A 886 -5.28 -21.44 -2.56
C SER A 886 -3.80 -21.37 -2.94
N ALA A 887 -3.37 -22.06 -4.00
CA ALA A 887 -2.01 -21.97 -4.51
C ALA A 887 -1.69 -20.56 -5.01
N LEU A 888 -2.55 -20.00 -5.88
CA LEU A 888 -2.41 -18.62 -6.38
C LEU A 888 -2.38 -17.59 -5.24
N PHE A 889 -3.15 -17.80 -4.16
CA PHE A 889 -3.11 -16.92 -2.99
C PHE A 889 -1.75 -16.97 -2.27
N VAL A 890 -1.16 -18.16 -2.10
CA VAL A 890 0.19 -18.32 -1.51
C VAL A 890 1.25 -17.67 -2.38
N ASP A 891 1.16 -17.81 -3.70
CA ASP A 891 2.07 -17.17 -4.66
C ASP A 891 1.99 -15.63 -4.57
N PHE A 892 0.77 -15.06 -4.51
CA PHE A 892 0.57 -13.63 -4.30
C PHE A 892 1.05 -13.14 -2.92
N GLU A 893 0.84 -13.91 -1.86
CA GLU A 893 1.33 -13.57 -0.51
C GLU A 893 2.87 -13.56 -0.46
N GLN A 894 3.53 -14.47 -1.19
CA GLN A 894 4.98 -14.50 -1.34
C GLN A 894 5.50 -13.35 -2.20
N GLU A 895 4.85 -13.01 -3.32
CA GLU A 895 5.16 -11.80 -4.09
C GLU A 895 5.04 -10.52 -3.24
N TRP A 896 4.02 -10.43 -2.38
CA TRP A 896 3.79 -9.26 -1.54
C TRP A 896 4.88 -9.11 -0.49
N LYS A 897 5.26 -10.20 0.20
CA LYS A 897 6.42 -10.23 1.12
C LYS A 897 7.73 -9.88 0.43
N ASN A 898 7.95 -10.34 -0.80
CA ASN A 898 9.14 -9.98 -1.57
C ASN A 898 9.19 -8.46 -1.87
N LYS A 899 8.04 -7.83 -2.16
CA LYS A 899 7.93 -6.37 -2.36
C LYS A 899 8.08 -5.60 -1.05
N GLU A 900 7.51 -6.08 0.05
CA GLU A 900 7.70 -5.52 1.40
C GLU A 900 9.19 -5.49 1.80
N ILE A 901 9.91 -6.59 1.58
CA ILE A 901 11.36 -6.68 1.82
C ILE A 901 12.13 -5.68 0.94
N ALA A 902 11.78 -5.55 -0.34
CA ALA A 902 12.44 -4.60 -1.25
C ALA A 902 12.23 -3.14 -0.81
N TYR A 903 11.00 -2.74 -0.45
CA TYR A 903 10.74 -1.39 0.07
C TYR A 903 11.44 -1.13 1.41
N MET A 904 11.53 -2.13 2.30
CA MET A 904 12.28 -2.01 3.55
C MET A 904 13.80 -1.82 3.30
N GLN A 905 14.35 -2.45 2.27
CA GLN A 905 15.75 -2.22 1.84
C GLN A 905 15.93 -0.81 1.26
N GLU A 906 15.07 -0.38 0.35
CA GLU A 906 15.11 0.97 -0.26
C GLU A 906 14.99 2.09 0.81
N ILE A 907 14.08 1.95 1.77
CA ILE A 907 13.95 2.86 2.92
C ILE A 907 15.23 2.88 3.77
N GLN A 908 15.88 1.73 3.96
CA GLN A 908 17.13 1.64 4.72
C GLN A 908 18.32 2.27 3.97
N GLU A 909 18.40 2.12 2.65
CA GLU A 909 19.39 2.79 1.80
C GLU A 909 19.20 4.31 1.78
N LEU A 910 17.97 4.79 1.61
CA LEU A 910 17.62 6.21 1.70
C LEU A 910 18.00 6.79 3.07
N LYS A 911 17.76 6.04 4.16
CA LYS A 911 18.14 6.46 5.52
C LYS A 911 19.66 6.56 5.70
N ILE A 912 20.43 5.66 5.07
CA ILE A 912 21.91 5.73 5.03
C ILE A 912 22.38 6.91 4.17
N ALA A 913 21.72 7.20 3.06
CA ALA A 913 22.03 8.33 2.19
C ALA A 913 21.80 9.68 2.89
N VAL A 914 20.65 9.86 3.54
CA VAL A 914 20.35 11.07 4.35
C VAL A 914 21.39 11.25 5.44
N GLY A 915 21.67 10.20 6.23
CA GLY A 915 22.66 10.25 7.31
C GLY A 915 24.07 10.64 6.83
N LYS A 916 24.50 10.18 5.65
CA LYS A 916 25.76 10.63 5.03
C LYS A 916 25.74 12.14 4.73
N THR A 917 24.70 12.64 4.05
CA THR A 917 24.60 14.07 3.73
C THR A 917 24.49 14.98 4.96
N GLU A 918 24.00 14.47 6.09
CA GLU A 918 24.02 15.18 7.37
C GLU A 918 25.42 15.17 8.00
N THR A 919 26.12 14.04 7.99
CA THR A 919 27.52 13.98 8.47
C THR A 919 28.47 14.86 7.66
N ASP A 920 28.29 14.93 6.33
CA ASP A 920 29.13 15.76 5.44
C ASP A 920 28.99 17.25 5.76
N LYS A 921 27.75 17.73 5.96
CA LYS A 921 27.45 19.12 6.40
C LYS A 921 28.00 19.41 7.80
N ILE A 922 27.92 18.44 8.71
CA ILE A 922 28.47 18.57 10.07
C ILE A 922 30.01 18.65 10.03
N GLU A 923 30.67 17.94 9.11
CA GLU A 923 32.11 18.12 8.91
C GLU A 923 32.46 19.45 8.24
N GLU A 924 31.70 19.89 7.24
CA GLU A 924 31.88 21.20 6.59
C GLU A 924 31.79 22.34 7.62
N MET A 925 30.73 22.36 8.44
CA MET A 925 30.60 23.30 9.56
C MET A 925 31.76 23.21 10.57
N LYS A 926 32.30 22.03 10.84
CA LYS A 926 33.48 21.88 11.73
C LYS A 926 34.76 22.45 11.09
N ARG A 927 34.93 22.33 9.77
CA ARG A 927 36.06 22.94 9.04
C ARG A 927 35.93 24.47 9.07
N ASP A 928 34.75 25.01 8.83
CA ASP A 928 34.48 26.45 8.89
C ASP A 928 34.68 27.02 10.30
N ILE A 929 34.17 26.36 11.34
CA ILE A 929 34.42 26.74 12.74
C ILE A 929 35.93 26.70 13.06
N SER A 930 36.67 25.72 12.54
CA SER A 930 38.12 25.63 12.72
C SER A 930 38.86 26.76 12.01
N PHE A 931 38.43 27.12 10.80
CA PHE A 931 38.97 28.27 10.05
C PHE A 931 38.68 29.59 10.78
N LEU A 932 37.44 29.82 11.21
CA LEU A 932 37.05 31.00 11.99
C LEU A 932 37.85 31.11 13.29
N ASN A 933 38.05 30.01 14.02
CA ASN A 933 38.89 29.99 15.21
C ASN A 933 40.36 30.33 14.90
N SER A 934 40.89 29.92 13.75
CA SER A 934 42.24 30.31 13.29
C SER A 934 42.32 31.81 12.98
N VAL A 935 41.33 32.36 12.28
CA VAL A 935 41.25 33.81 11.99
C VAL A 935 41.10 34.62 13.28
N ILE A 936 40.27 34.17 14.22
CA ILE A 936 40.09 34.80 15.55
C ILE A 936 41.40 34.78 16.34
N ALA A 937 42.14 33.67 16.34
CA ALA A 937 43.45 33.58 16.99
C ALA A 937 44.49 34.52 16.35
N GLU A 938 44.49 34.65 15.02
CA GLU A 938 45.35 35.60 14.31
C GLU A 938 44.99 37.05 14.62
N GLN A 939 43.70 37.40 14.69
CA GLN A 939 43.24 38.74 15.07
C GLN A 939 43.60 39.07 16.53
N TYR A 940 43.37 38.17 17.49
CA TYR A 940 43.79 38.39 18.88
C TYR A 940 45.31 38.53 19.03
N LYS A 941 46.09 37.75 18.28
CA LYS A 941 47.55 37.95 18.24
C LYS A 941 47.88 39.35 17.72
N LYS A 942 47.30 39.75 16.58
CA LYS A 942 47.53 41.06 15.96
C LYS A 942 47.10 42.22 16.86
N GLU A 943 46.02 42.06 17.62
CA GLU A 943 45.57 43.02 18.63
C GLU A 943 46.58 43.15 19.78
N ASN A 944 47.16 42.04 20.24
CA ASN A 944 48.23 42.05 21.25
C ASN A 944 49.53 42.65 20.71
N ASP A 945 49.96 42.26 19.50
CA ASP A 945 51.14 42.82 18.82
C ASP A 945 51.00 44.36 18.65
N LEU A 946 49.79 44.86 18.40
CA LEU A 946 49.48 46.30 18.34
C LEU A 946 49.45 46.97 19.72
N LYS A 947 48.88 46.32 20.75
CA LYS A 947 48.92 46.81 22.14
C LYS A 947 50.35 46.92 22.67
N GLU A 948 51.21 45.96 22.35
CA GLU A 948 52.63 45.99 22.72
C GLU A 948 53.39 47.11 21.98
N GLN A 949 53.14 47.30 20.68
CA GLN A 949 53.67 48.44 19.93
C GLN A 949 53.23 49.80 20.52
N ILE A 950 51.96 49.92 20.93
CA ILE A 950 51.43 51.12 21.59
C ILE A 950 52.08 51.32 22.98
N ALA A 951 52.29 50.25 23.75
CA ALA A 951 52.99 50.31 25.04
C ALA A 951 54.44 50.78 24.88
N ILE A 952 55.16 50.26 23.86
CA ILE A 952 56.52 50.70 23.51
C ILE A 952 56.52 52.17 23.09
N LEU A 953 55.64 52.59 22.18
CA LEU A 953 55.51 53.99 21.75
C LEU A 953 55.24 54.96 22.90
N ASN A 954 54.36 54.58 23.83
CA ASN A 954 54.03 55.38 25.01
C ASN A 954 55.14 55.41 26.08
N SER A 955 56.16 54.55 25.97
CA SER A 955 57.31 54.50 26.90
C SER A 955 58.52 55.31 26.43
N LEU A 956 58.52 55.81 25.19
CA LEU A 956 59.61 56.59 24.60
C LEU A 956 59.42 58.10 24.84
N PRO A 957 60.49 58.85 25.22
CA PRO A 957 60.40 60.29 25.38
C PRO A 957 60.23 60.99 24.01
N ALA A 958 59.31 61.96 23.95
CA ALA A 958 58.84 62.59 22.70
C ALA A 958 59.95 63.16 21.78
N ASN A 959 61.12 63.50 22.33
CA ASN A 959 62.24 64.08 21.59
C ASN A 959 62.91 63.07 20.63
N GLU A 960 62.90 61.78 20.95
CA GLU A 960 63.44 60.74 20.05
C GLU A 960 62.44 60.44 18.92
N ILE A 961 61.14 60.44 19.22
CA ILE A 961 60.06 60.18 18.25
C ILE A 961 60.11 61.21 17.10
N MET A 962 60.28 62.50 17.41
CA MET A 962 60.39 63.54 16.37
C MET A 962 61.66 63.41 15.52
N THR A 963 62.77 62.94 16.11
CA THR A 963 64.04 62.71 15.42
C THR A 963 63.95 61.53 14.44
N GLU A 964 63.29 60.44 14.83
CA GLU A 964 63.14 59.25 13.98
C GLU A 964 62.08 59.44 12.87
N LEU A 965 61.05 60.26 13.12
CA LEU A 965 60.09 60.66 12.08
C LEU A 965 60.76 61.44 10.95
N GLN A 966 61.65 62.40 11.27
CA GLN A 966 62.44 63.11 10.26
C GLN A 966 63.33 62.16 9.45
N ARG A 967 63.92 61.14 10.08
CA ARG A 967 64.74 60.12 9.39
C ARG A 967 63.90 59.24 8.44
N ARG A 968 62.65 58.92 8.81
CA ARG A 968 61.72 58.14 7.96
C ARG A 968 61.18 58.95 6.77
N THR A 969 60.94 60.25 6.91
CA THR A 969 60.48 61.10 5.79
C THR A 969 61.47 61.24 4.62
N THR A 970 62.71 60.78 4.77
CA THR A 970 63.72 60.76 3.70
C THR A 970 63.96 59.39 3.05
N GLN A 971 63.30 58.32 3.49
CA GLN A 971 63.35 57.03 2.79
C GLN A 971 62.38 57.00 1.61
N ASN A 972 62.87 57.48 0.46
CA ASN A 972 62.18 57.37 -0.81
C ASN A 972 62.21 55.90 -1.29
N VAL A 973 61.20 55.11 -0.92
CA VAL A 973 61.07 53.71 -1.34
C VAL A 973 60.80 53.70 -2.85
N SER A 974 61.73 53.13 -3.62
CA SER A 974 61.60 53.01 -5.07
C SER A 974 60.34 52.22 -5.44
N PRO A 975 59.56 52.65 -6.45
CA PRO A 975 58.48 51.84 -7.01
C PRO A 975 58.98 50.44 -7.36
N ARG A 976 58.20 49.42 -7.02
CA ARG A 976 58.53 48.03 -7.32
C ARG A 976 58.43 47.78 -8.82
N LEU A 977 59.54 47.34 -9.40
CA LEU A 977 59.62 47.01 -10.82
C LEU A 977 58.85 45.72 -11.09
N TYR A 978 58.14 45.66 -12.21
CA TYR A 978 57.39 44.48 -12.62
C TYR A 978 57.52 44.31 -14.13
N CYS A 979 57.75 43.07 -14.58
CA CYS A 979 57.91 42.76 -15.98
C CYS A 979 56.69 42.00 -16.52
N ASP A 980 55.82 42.69 -17.27
CA ASP A 980 54.63 42.11 -17.93
C ASP A 980 54.97 40.97 -18.91
N ILE A 981 56.22 40.88 -19.38
CA ILE A 981 56.67 39.89 -20.38
C ILE A 981 57.04 38.54 -19.72
N CYS A 982 57.40 38.51 -18.43
CA CYS A 982 57.78 37.27 -17.74
C CYS A 982 57.27 37.13 -16.30
N GLU A 983 56.33 38.00 -15.88
CA GLU A 983 55.55 37.93 -14.63
C GLU A 983 56.39 37.93 -13.33
N VAL A 984 57.63 38.44 -13.37
CA VAL A 984 58.49 38.60 -12.18
C VAL A 984 58.47 40.02 -11.63
N PHE A 985 58.46 40.11 -10.30
CA PHE A 985 58.58 41.36 -9.54
C PHE A 985 60.03 41.61 -9.09
N ASP A 986 60.36 42.88 -8.85
CA ASP A 986 61.55 43.38 -8.17
C ASP A 986 62.91 43.02 -8.82
N LEU A 987 62.91 42.56 -10.07
CA LEU A 987 64.12 42.14 -10.82
C LEU A 987 64.50 43.09 -11.97
N HIS A 988 63.54 43.51 -12.78
CA HIS A 988 63.71 44.45 -13.89
C HIS A 988 62.35 45.02 -14.29
N ASP A 989 62.34 46.17 -14.98
CA ASP A 989 61.12 46.73 -15.58
C ASP A 989 60.86 46.09 -16.96
N THR A 990 59.63 46.20 -17.46
CA THR A 990 59.15 45.57 -18.70
C THR A 990 59.99 45.95 -19.93
N THR A 991 60.68 47.09 -19.93
CA THR A 991 61.55 47.55 -21.03
C THR A 991 62.97 46.96 -21.03
N ASP A 992 63.45 46.42 -19.91
CA ASP A 992 64.79 45.85 -19.76
C ASP A 992 64.74 44.30 -19.77
N CYS A 993 63.65 43.73 -20.28
CA CYS A 993 63.40 42.29 -20.23
C CYS A 993 64.37 41.51 -21.13
N PRO A 994 65.19 40.56 -20.60
CA PRO A 994 66.15 39.82 -21.41
C PRO A 994 65.52 39.02 -22.57
N THR A 995 64.26 38.61 -22.42
CA THR A 995 63.48 37.91 -23.45
C THR A 995 62.98 38.83 -24.58
N GLN A 996 63.09 40.15 -24.44
CA GLN A 996 62.62 41.13 -25.42
C GLN A 996 63.65 41.43 -26.54
N ALA A 997 64.88 40.95 -26.38
CA ALA A 997 66.02 41.24 -27.27
C ALA A 997 66.72 39.98 -27.83
N MET A 998 66.06 38.82 -27.81
CA MET A 998 66.60 37.56 -28.36
C MET A 998 65.80 37.08 -29.58
N ASP A 999 66.26 37.46 -30.77
CA ASP A 999 65.91 36.75 -32.00
C ASP A 999 66.55 35.36 -32.02
N VAL A 1000 65.72 34.35 -32.32
CA VAL A 1000 66.02 33.07 -32.99
C VAL A 1000 67.38 32.39 -32.70
N GLU A 1001 67.43 31.45 -31.75
CA GLU A 1001 67.88 30.05 -32.01
C GLU A 1001 67.60 29.09 -30.82
N GLU A 1002 67.71 27.78 -31.05
CA GLU A 1002 67.22 26.73 -30.14
C GLU A 1002 68.19 26.35 -29.00
N ALA A 1003 67.73 26.38 -27.74
CA ALA A 1003 68.37 25.66 -26.64
C ALA A 1003 67.40 25.18 -25.55
N PHE A 1004 67.47 23.90 -25.23
CA PHE A 1004 66.71 23.16 -24.21
C PHE A 1004 66.56 23.87 -22.85
N ARG A 1005 65.32 23.90 -22.32
CA ARG A 1005 65.06 23.84 -20.87
C ARG A 1005 63.93 22.85 -20.56
N GLU A 1006 64.06 22.15 -19.45
CA GLU A 1006 63.30 20.94 -19.14
C GLU A 1006 61.90 21.27 -18.60
N LYS A 1007 60.86 20.72 -19.22
CA LYS A 1007 59.50 20.74 -18.64
C LYS A 1007 59.39 19.65 -17.58
N ASN A 1008 59.41 20.04 -16.31
CA ASN A 1008 59.06 19.19 -15.18
C ASN A 1008 57.70 18.52 -15.42
N LYS A 1009 57.70 17.21 -15.70
CA LYS A 1009 56.48 16.45 -15.93
C LYS A 1009 55.70 16.31 -14.62
N LYS A 1010 54.57 17.01 -14.49
CA LYS A 1010 53.51 16.54 -13.57
C LYS A 1010 53.04 15.18 -14.07
N VAL A 1011 53.42 14.13 -13.35
CA VAL A 1011 53.04 12.75 -13.67
C VAL A 1011 51.53 12.62 -13.53
N LYS A 1012 50.86 12.13 -14.58
CA LYS A 1012 49.43 11.83 -14.55
C LYS A 1012 49.24 10.62 -13.61
N PRO A 1013 48.31 10.63 -12.65
CA PRO A 1013 48.06 9.47 -11.80
C PRO A 1013 47.80 8.21 -12.64
N GLN A 1014 48.41 7.09 -12.25
CA GLN A 1014 48.19 5.81 -12.90
C GLN A 1014 46.74 5.38 -12.65
N ALA A 1015 46.07 4.89 -13.70
CA ALA A 1015 44.69 4.41 -13.57
C ALA A 1015 44.63 3.25 -12.57
N ARG A 1016 43.60 3.22 -11.71
CA ARG A 1016 43.32 2.03 -10.90
C ARG A 1016 42.96 0.88 -11.85
N PRO A 1017 43.55 -0.31 -11.69
CA PRO A 1017 43.09 -1.49 -12.43
C PRO A 1017 41.68 -1.86 -11.94
N TYR A 1018 40.89 -2.39 -12.86
CA TYR A 1018 39.50 -2.79 -12.70
C TYR A 1018 39.35 -4.22 -13.20
N CYS A 1019 38.62 -5.05 -12.46
CA CYS A 1019 38.43 -6.46 -12.80
C CYS A 1019 37.05 -6.69 -13.42
N GLU A 1020 37.00 -7.08 -14.70
CA GLU A 1020 35.73 -7.32 -15.41
C GLU A 1020 34.99 -8.59 -14.92
N GLN A 1021 35.60 -9.38 -14.03
CA GLN A 1021 35.00 -10.60 -13.45
C GLN A 1021 34.33 -10.38 -12.09
N CYS A 1022 34.59 -9.27 -11.41
CA CYS A 1022 34.00 -8.95 -10.09
C CYS A 1022 33.62 -7.48 -9.89
N GLU A 1023 33.81 -6.63 -10.91
CA GLU A 1023 33.41 -5.21 -10.96
C GLU A 1023 34.06 -4.30 -9.89
N GLU A 1024 35.15 -4.75 -9.25
CA GLU A 1024 35.89 -3.97 -8.26
C GLU A 1024 37.18 -3.32 -8.80
N PHE A 1025 37.53 -2.16 -8.23
CA PHE A 1025 38.77 -1.42 -8.52
C PHE A 1025 39.88 -1.76 -7.52
N GLY A 1026 40.89 -2.52 -7.96
CA GLY A 1026 42.06 -2.83 -7.13
C GLY A 1026 43.02 -3.85 -7.73
N HIS A 1027 42.54 -4.70 -8.63
CA HIS A 1027 43.33 -5.68 -9.38
C HIS A 1027 42.90 -5.70 -10.86
N ASP A 1028 43.67 -6.40 -11.69
CA ASP A 1028 43.39 -6.60 -13.13
C ASP A 1028 42.96 -8.06 -13.35
N THR A 1029 42.14 -8.28 -14.36
CA THR A 1029 41.41 -9.51 -14.73
C THR A 1029 42.33 -10.68 -15.17
N ASN A 1030 43.65 -10.55 -14.98
CA ASN A 1030 44.69 -11.46 -15.46
C ASN A 1030 45.61 -12.00 -14.34
N ILE A 1031 45.21 -11.85 -13.07
CA ILE A 1031 45.94 -12.40 -11.92
C ILE A 1031 45.14 -13.59 -11.34
N ILE A 1032 45.79 -14.77 -11.32
CA ILE A 1032 45.31 -16.03 -10.73
C ILE A 1032 45.98 -16.22 -9.37
#